data_AF-A0A6I8UJS7-F1
#
_entry.id   AF-A0A6I8UJS7-F1
#
_cell.length_a   1.000
_cell.length_b   1.000
_cell.length_c   1.000
_cell.angle_alpha   90.00
_cell.angle_beta   90.00
_cell.angle_gamma   90.00
#
_symmetry.space_group_name_H-M   'P 1'
#
loop_
_entity.id
_entity.type
_entity.pdbx_description
1 polymer ?
#
loop_
_entity_poly.entity_id
_entity_poly.type
_entity_poly.pdbx_seq_one_letter_code
_entity_poly.pdbx_strand_id
1 'polypeptide(L)'
;MEKTNRSKGSVVRSSRISKQRPTATPASNEGSMADVLVQPKPKPKPPRVFLYIQLNETKMLPESEHPLELHLYHAKNSLQKMQEHYTTETIIYQHEFAIQRPVFALGVMQDDMEDMNVFSDNPLVITLYRRVPRLPKRGAKERPKEADLIGDTTATPLDVPAEESASPDGVLEEPAWYEGDAEEGGFTEGHLEMLSRGHCDLLQLFQRRRFISDITVYLYPELKGPSADQTTTCTVWHMYSILPILKEFNFTNLAFVTLESVYNVPEVLHQMASELGLSISFRARVPDERGDRLVVPLCTFYGFGSEVISEQNTSIVWENIKRDINPFRSYSFNQMDTNIRVKLQRVFRLLLWEKDVDFGSNSIDIFTDLALVNNSMHRYVLNEEMRRILEAAVLHNSHELLLQLYHESPANVLYEGVLNPSIFGYPDVNYCRFASTLNPYPMDSTKSLVKRGTLDMGPMFASVKICFFQSIVQRNENLDKYNEDLLKRAKLLRCFDHTFLIEAEDDHNLLLELYRSFDDLISDMIAVIVKRDLRTMAEGQDYFCCQLANLNNLLLKICGCDFNIRMPTKTNLEFRAMLTHMYKELMERIERLLAACSWESVCNCVVNFEYEQLHMIHLMEEVRLMCLIGERELAGQIFEDLRDSNSHQLLFNFYNFLNSLENAKFRQASRYFRNPVGGGWVGEYFPSLGKLYIDYMLDLESEDEERRLQAYASMIASLREFVAKNTLDLDAYVLLYCYYKRHDYLPGMEFTRLRFENLYGVPRKNLAGTPVSLFELFLPEEFEQSSASTMMHVKFYPVFTTFARIGAYGFAEVVFDEIQSCFTATEAYLVTSTLKILQRNIDETFKVMVFPTSKSVAGKLMHHYQAHINGNVEYTRGRYDEAMRYFRELLTIEEEEEEEREYFKVSLMRLGRLAFDRGDYELANQAYDKCPQHCNKMNFLVSYGKGLALYYLNRLEEAILYLARCTEVEVFVPDVWGYLAISNLRLHRNKTALECWKMAKMYPEMFLHDRIYEELDKINYSDIHLLVDDDGNPAEVMKKKDFIAL
;
A
#
# COMPACT_ATOMS: atom_id res chain seq x y z
N MET A 1 4.48 7.77 70.48
CA MET A 1 3.61 6.77 71.15
C MET A 1 4.18 5.41 70.77
N GLU A 2 4.92 4.73 71.65
CA GLU A 2 4.39 3.89 72.76
C GLU A 2 3.27 2.93 72.27
N LYS A 3 3.35 1.61 72.47
CA LYS A 3 4.02 0.85 73.54
C LYS A 3 4.55 -0.52 73.11
N THR A 4 5.55 -0.99 73.84
CA THR A 4 6.04 -2.38 73.90
C THR A 4 5.06 -3.32 74.62
N ASN A 5 5.04 -4.61 74.26
CA ASN A 5 5.28 -5.64 75.29
C ASN A 5 5.71 -7.01 74.73
N ARG A 6 6.55 -7.70 75.51
CA ARG A 6 7.02 -9.08 75.30
C ARG A 6 6.28 -10.03 76.24
N SER A 7 6.16 -11.30 75.87
CA SER A 7 6.36 -12.40 76.83
C SER A 7 7.04 -13.59 76.13
N LYS A 8 7.71 -14.45 76.92
CA LYS A 8 8.59 -15.55 76.47
C LYS A 8 8.28 -16.82 77.27
N GLY A 9 8.56 -17.97 76.66
CA GLY A 9 8.91 -19.23 77.36
C GLY A 9 8.61 -20.46 76.49
N SER A 10 9.45 -21.49 76.39
CA SER A 10 10.88 -21.64 76.73
C SER A 10 11.44 -22.85 75.94
N VAL A 11 12.60 -22.76 75.28
CA VAL A 11 13.87 -23.48 75.59
C VAL A 11 13.71 -25.00 75.78
N VAL A 12 14.39 -25.88 75.01
CA VAL A 12 15.75 -26.42 75.31
C VAL A 12 16.44 -27.03 74.06
N ARG A 13 17.74 -26.70 73.89
CA ARG A 13 18.93 -27.41 73.30
C ARG A 13 18.69 -28.60 72.33
N SER A 14 19.46 -28.78 71.25
CA SER A 14 20.92 -28.56 71.05
C SER A 14 21.24 -28.34 69.54
N SER A 15 22.45 -28.39 68.94
CA SER A 15 23.85 -28.69 69.32
C SER A 15 24.83 -27.80 68.50
N ARG A 16 26.06 -28.26 68.16
CA ARG A 16 27.04 -27.62 67.23
C ARG A 16 27.87 -28.70 66.50
N ILE A 17 28.55 -28.30 65.41
CA ILE A 17 29.91 -28.65 64.88
C ILE A 17 29.84 -28.50 63.34
N SER A 18 30.47 -27.58 62.60
CA SER A 18 31.77 -26.86 62.61
C SER A 18 32.98 -27.62 62.03
N LYS A 19 33.41 -27.23 60.80
CA LYS A 19 34.79 -27.24 60.25
C LYS A 19 34.73 -26.58 58.85
N GLN A 20 35.11 -25.32 58.70
CA GLN A 20 36.46 -24.77 58.43
C GLN A 20 36.93 -24.87 56.97
N ARG A 21 37.32 -23.71 56.41
CA ARG A 21 37.97 -23.50 55.11
C ARG A 21 39.45 -23.95 55.15
N PRO A 22 40.19 -23.88 54.02
CA PRO A 22 40.98 -22.67 53.82
C PRO A 22 40.89 -22.05 52.41
N THR A 23 41.36 -20.80 52.31
CA THR A 23 41.46 -19.96 51.11
C THR A 23 42.89 -19.92 50.57
N ALA A 24 43.06 -19.77 49.25
CA ALA A 24 44.29 -19.26 48.63
C ALA A 24 43.95 -18.39 47.41
N THR A 25 44.74 -17.35 47.18
CA THR A 25 44.55 -16.28 46.17
C THR A 25 45.65 -16.36 45.06
N PRO A 26 45.65 -15.51 44.01
CA PRO A 26 45.87 -15.98 42.64
C PRO A 26 47.32 -15.91 42.15
N ALA A 27 47.57 -16.53 40.99
CA ALA A 27 48.72 -16.27 40.14
C ALA A 27 48.26 -16.01 38.69
N SER A 28 48.87 -15.02 38.05
CA SER A 28 48.61 -14.59 36.67
C SER A 28 49.37 -15.42 35.65
N ASN A 29 48.79 -15.62 34.46
CA ASN A 29 49.52 -15.66 33.20
C ASN A 29 48.57 -15.39 32.02
N GLU A 30 49.01 -14.53 31.11
CA GLU A 30 48.33 -14.24 29.84
C GLU A 30 48.72 -15.29 28.77
N GLY A 31 47.82 -15.60 27.82
CA GLY A 31 48.13 -16.57 26.75
C GLY A 31 46.95 -16.93 25.83
N SER A 32 46.80 -16.15 24.76
CA SER A 32 46.12 -16.42 23.47
C SER A 32 44.86 -17.30 23.38
N MET A 33 43.83 -16.70 22.76
CA MET A 33 42.58 -17.29 22.25
C MET A 33 42.70 -18.67 21.57
N ALA A 34 41.79 -19.57 21.97
CA ALA A 34 41.11 -20.50 21.08
C ALA A 34 39.80 -20.91 21.79
N ASP A 35 38.65 -20.33 21.40
CA ASP A 35 37.36 -20.64 22.02
C ASP A 35 36.87 -22.03 21.60
N VAL A 36 37.30 -23.04 22.36
CA VAL A 36 36.70 -24.36 22.36
C VAL A 36 35.28 -24.24 22.92
N LEU A 37 34.28 -24.64 22.13
CA LEU A 37 32.88 -24.79 22.55
C LEU A 37 32.78 -25.66 23.82
N VAL A 38 32.73 -25.01 24.98
CA VAL A 38 32.43 -25.66 26.25
C VAL A 38 30.98 -26.10 26.20
N GLN A 39 30.75 -27.39 25.93
CA GLN A 39 29.41 -27.96 26.02
C GLN A 39 28.82 -27.65 27.40
N PRO A 40 27.59 -27.11 27.48
CA PRO A 40 26.96 -26.83 28.76
C PRO A 40 26.81 -28.14 29.52
N LYS A 41 27.18 -28.14 30.82
CA LYS A 41 26.95 -29.29 31.70
C LYS A 41 25.47 -29.69 31.60
N PRO A 42 25.15 -30.99 31.48
CA PRO A 42 23.77 -31.41 31.31
C PRO A 42 22.94 -30.93 32.50
N LYS A 43 21.95 -30.08 32.22
CA LYS A 43 20.91 -29.74 33.20
C LYS A 43 20.25 -31.05 33.66
N PRO A 44 19.91 -31.22 34.95
CA PRO A 44 19.16 -32.39 35.38
C PRO A 44 17.87 -32.48 34.56
N LYS A 45 17.54 -33.68 34.05
CA LYS A 45 16.34 -33.87 33.24
C LYS A 45 15.11 -33.34 34.00
N PRO A 46 14.24 -32.53 33.37
CA PRO A 46 13.08 -32.00 34.05
C PRO A 46 12.18 -33.14 34.57
N PRO A 47 11.50 -32.95 35.71
CA PRO A 47 10.60 -33.96 36.24
C PRO A 47 9.38 -34.11 35.33
N ARG A 48 8.94 -35.35 35.10
CA ARG A 48 7.69 -35.62 34.37
C ARG A 48 6.50 -35.33 35.28
N VAL A 49 5.64 -34.42 34.84
CA VAL A 49 4.36 -34.07 35.45
C VAL A 49 3.25 -34.79 34.67
N PHE A 50 2.11 -35.06 35.33
CA PHE A 50 0.96 -35.68 34.68
C PHE A 50 -0.21 -34.70 34.63
N LEU A 51 -0.77 -34.55 33.43
CA LEU A 51 -2.10 -34.00 33.22
C LEU A 51 -3.11 -35.15 33.31
N TYR A 52 -4.05 -35.05 34.24
CA TYR A 52 -5.14 -36.00 34.38
C TYR A 52 -6.36 -35.48 33.62
N ILE A 53 -6.95 -36.35 32.80
CA ILE A 53 -8.08 -36.05 31.90
C ILE A 53 -9.19 -37.06 32.21
N GLN A 54 -10.37 -36.57 32.59
CA GLN A 54 -11.49 -37.39 33.04
C GLN A 54 -12.78 -36.91 32.39
N LEU A 55 -13.57 -37.83 31.83
CA LEU A 55 -14.90 -37.49 31.32
C LEU A 55 -15.84 -37.21 32.50
N ASN A 56 -16.45 -36.03 32.52
CA ASN A 56 -17.34 -35.58 33.59
C ASN A 56 -18.82 -35.70 33.17
N GLU A 57 -19.15 -35.23 31.96
CA GLU A 57 -20.52 -35.20 31.46
C GLU A 57 -20.58 -35.31 29.93
N THR A 58 -21.62 -35.96 29.40
CA THR A 58 -21.95 -36.01 27.96
C THR A 58 -23.39 -35.54 27.74
N LYS A 59 -23.59 -34.60 26.81
CA LYS A 59 -24.88 -34.02 26.43
C LYS A 59 -25.11 -34.17 24.93
N MET A 60 -26.38 -34.33 24.52
CA MET A 60 -26.78 -34.45 23.10
C MET A 60 -26.04 -35.58 22.37
N LEU A 61 -26.12 -36.81 22.92
CA LEU A 61 -25.67 -38.01 22.20
C LEU A 61 -26.66 -38.34 21.07
N PRO A 62 -26.18 -38.84 19.91
CA PRO A 62 -27.05 -39.30 18.83
C PRO A 62 -27.84 -40.55 19.25
N GLU A 63 -29.07 -40.68 18.76
CA GLU A 63 -29.85 -41.92 18.90
C GLU A 63 -29.21 -43.01 18.03
N SER A 64 -28.87 -44.16 18.62
CA SER A 64 -28.09 -45.20 17.94
C SER A 64 -28.53 -46.60 18.32
N GLU A 65 -28.69 -47.48 17.34
CA GLU A 65 -28.99 -48.91 17.53
C GLU A 65 -27.77 -49.73 18.01
N HIS A 66 -26.59 -49.10 18.04
CA HIS A 66 -25.31 -49.75 18.28
C HIS A 66 -24.49 -48.99 19.34
N PRO A 67 -23.64 -49.68 20.12
CA PRO A 67 -22.92 -49.06 21.23
C PRO A 67 -21.93 -47.99 20.75
N LEU A 68 -21.91 -46.88 21.50
CA LEU A 68 -21.03 -45.74 21.26
C LEU A 68 -19.69 -45.87 21.98
N GLU A 69 -18.65 -45.27 21.40
CA GLU A 69 -17.30 -45.24 21.98
C GLU A 69 -16.67 -43.86 21.78
N LEU A 70 -16.05 -43.32 22.82
CA LEU A 70 -15.21 -42.12 22.73
C LEU A 70 -13.75 -42.55 22.69
N HIS A 71 -13.04 -42.15 21.65
CA HIS A 71 -11.62 -42.41 21.45
C HIS A 71 -10.85 -41.09 21.62
N LEU A 72 -9.83 -41.08 22.47
CA LEU A 72 -8.94 -39.93 22.67
C LEU A 72 -7.63 -40.14 21.91
N TYR A 73 -7.11 -39.09 21.28
CA TYR A 73 -5.85 -39.15 20.55
C TYR A 73 -5.03 -37.86 20.69
N HIS A 74 -3.70 -38.00 20.75
CA HIS A 74 -2.76 -36.89 20.76
C HIS A 74 -1.48 -37.34 20.04
N ALA A 75 -1.04 -36.59 19.02
CA ALA A 75 -0.14 -37.10 17.99
C ALA A 75 1.23 -37.62 18.48
N LYS A 76 1.78 -37.04 19.55
CA LYS A 76 3.16 -37.34 20.03
C LYS A 76 3.26 -37.83 21.48
N ASN A 77 2.22 -37.68 22.30
CA ASN A 77 2.30 -37.98 23.74
C ASN A 77 1.29 -39.08 24.09
N SER A 78 1.76 -40.15 24.72
CA SER A 78 0.93 -41.30 25.07
C SER A 78 0.00 -41.02 26.24
N LEU A 79 -1.30 -41.22 25.99
CA LEU A 79 -2.34 -41.30 27.02
C LEU A 79 -2.30 -42.69 27.67
N GLN A 80 -2.36 -42.75 29.00
CA GLN A 80 -2.42 -44.00 29.77
C GLN A 80 -3.75 -44.10 30.51
N LYS A 81 -4.49 -45.19 30.30
CA LYS A 81 -5.79 -45.44 30.96
C LYS A 81 -5.52 -45.92 32.39
N MET A 82 -5.98 -45.16 33.38
CA MET A 82 -5.79 -45.47 34.80
C MET A 82 -6.88 -46.44 35.28
N GLN A 83 -6.64 -47.73 35.08
CA GLN A 83 -7.42 -48.84 35.64
C GLN A 83 -6.55 -49.68 36.60
N GLU A 84 -7.06 -50.80 37.11
CA GLU A 84 -6.29 -51.72 37.97
C GLU A 84 -5.05 -52.30 37.27
N HIS A 85 -5.04 -52.31 35.93
CA HIS A 85 -3.88 -52.59 35.08
C HIS A 85 -3.69 -51.40 34.13
N TYR A 86 -2.44 -50.99 33.88
CA TYR A 86 -2.14 -49.89 32.96
C TYR A 86 -2.29 -50.36 31.51
N THR A 87 -3.20 -49.73 30.76
CA THR A 87 -3.33 -49.95 29.30
C THR A 87 -3.09 -48.66 28.53
N THR A 88 -2.65 -48.81 27.27
CA THR A 88 -2.53 -47.72 26.29
C THR A 88 -3.81 -47.51 25.48
N GLU A 89 -4.91 -48.18 25.87
CA GLU A 89 -6.20 -48.06 25.20
C GLU A 89 -6.85 -46.73 25.56
N THR A 90 -7.05 -45.86 24.57
CA THR A 90 -7.60 -44.50 24.77
C THR A 90 -9.12 -44.45 24.62
N ILE A 91 -9.79 -45.59 24.83
CA ILE A 91 -11.21 -45.80 24.56
C ILE A 91 -12.02 -45.69 25.87
N ILE A 92 -13.12 -44.96 25.81
CA ILE A 92 -14.21 -44.97 26.80
C ILE A 92 -15.43 -45.60 26.12
N TYR A 93 -16.00 -46.64 26.72
CA TYR A 93 -17.22 -47.28 26.21
C TYR A 93 -18.49 -46.56 26.73
N GLN A 94 -19.60 -46.60 25.99
CA GLN A 94 -20.85 -45.90 26.36
C GLN A 94 -21.33 -46.16 27.81
N HIS A 95 -21.13 -47.38 28.33
CA HIS A 95 -21.51 -47.71 29.71
C HIS A 95 -20.63 -47.01 30.77
N GLU A 96 -19.41 -46.60 30.41
CA GLU A 96 -18.47 -45.85 31.25
C GLU A 96 -18.80 -44.34 31.30
N PHE A 97 -19.59 -43.79 30.34
CA PHE A 97 -19.82 -42.34 30.21
C PHE A 97 -20.39 -41.67 31.48
N ALA A 98 -21.22 -42.38 32.24
CA ALA A 98 -21.83 -41.88 33.47
C ALA A 98 -21.04 -42.24 34.75
N ILE A 99 -19.95 -43.02 34.65
CA ILE A 99 -19.25 -43.60 35.80
C ILE A 99 -18.14 -42.66 36.33
N GLN A 100 -17.86 -41.54 35.65
CA GLN A 100 -16.73 -40.64 35.92
C GLN A 100 -15.39 -41.39 35.98
N ARG A 101 -15.30 -42.53 35.29
CA ARG A 101 -14.11 -43.36 35.04
C ARG A 101 -14.22 -43.85 33.59
N PRO A 102 -13.13 -44.04 32.85
CA PRO A 102 -11.72 -43.99 33.26
C PRO A 102 -11.18 -42.57 33.48
N VAL A 103 -10.02 -42.47 34.14
CA VAL A 103 -9.16 -41.28 34.11
C VAL A 103 -7.97 -41.61 33.21
N PHE A 104 -7.58 -40.69 32.34
CA PHE A 104 -6.36 -40.79 31.54
C PHE A 104 -5.26 -39.93 32.15
N ALA A 105 -4.04 -40.46 32.18
CA ALA A 105 -2.84 -39.70 32.53
C ALA A 105 -2.02 -39.42 31.27
N LEU A 106 -1.74 -38.14 31.01
CA LEU A 106 -0.90 -37.66 29.93
C LEU A 106 0.39 -37.08 30.53
N GLY A 107 1.53 -37.65 30.19
CA GLY A 107 2.82 -37.23 30.74
C GLY A 107 3.43 -36.06 29.97
N VAL A 108 3.76 -34.99 30.70
CA VAL A 108 4.36 -33.74 30.21
C VAL A 108 5.69 -33.50 30.94
N MET A 109 6.74 -33.10 30.22
CA MET A 109 8.02 -32.72 30.82
C MET A 109 7.93 -31.27 31.36
N GLN A 110 8.15 -31.08 32.66
CA GLN A 110 8.03 -29.75 33.30
C GLN A 110 9.04 -28.76 32.74
N ASP A 111 8.61 -27.54 32.43
CA ASP A 111 9.47 -26.47 31.86
C ASP A 111 10.18 -26.87 30.54
N ASP A 112 9.72 -27.92 29.84
CA ASP A 112 10.28 -28.36 28.56
C ASP A 112 9.64 -27.63 27.37
N MET A 113 10.49 -27.12 26.49
CA MET A 113 10.09 -26.28 25.36
C MET A 113 9.66 -27.09 24.13
N GLU A 114 10.24 -28.28 23.91
CA GLU A 114 9.86 -29.14 22.79
C GLU A 114 8.48 -29.72 23.05
N ASP A 115 8.26 -30.25 24.26
CA ASP A 115 6.97 -30.78 24.69
C ASP A 115 5.89 -29.69 24.65
N MET A 116 6.16 -28.48 25.16
CA MET A 116 5.21 -27.36 25.10
C MET A 116 4.89 -26.90 23.66
N ASN A 117 5.86 -26.89 22.75
CA ASN A 117 5.60 -26.63 21.32
C ASN A 117 4.76 -27.74 20.68
N VAL A 118 4.97 -29.00 21.07
CA VAL A 118 4.13 -30.12 20.65
C VAL A 118 2.68 -29.92 21.10
N PHE A 119 2.43 -29.59 22.37
CA PHE A 119 1.09 -29.29 22.89
C PHE A 119 0.46 -28.01 22.32
N SER A 120 1.28 -27.07 21.85
CA SER A 120 0.83 -25.87 21.14
C SER A 120 0.35 -26.18 19.73
N ASP A 121 1.02 -27.10 19.03
CA ASP A 121 0.78 -27.40 17.62
C ASP A 121 -0.15 -28.61 17.40
N ASN A 122 -0.41 -29.39 18.46
CA ASN A 122 -1.22 -30.62 18.45
C ASN A 122 -2.26 -30.54 19.58
N PRO A 123 -3.53 -30.25 19.28
CA PRO A 123 -4.60 -30.35 20.27
C PRO A 123 -4.95 -31.82 20.57
N LEU A 124 -5.59 -32.05 21.72
CA LEU A 124 -6.21 -33.34 22.04
C LEU A 124 -7.42 -33.55 21.13
N VAL A 125 -7.42 -34.64 20.38
CA VAL A 125 -8.54 -35.10 19.55
C VAL A 125 -9.47 -35.99 20.36
N ILE A 126 -10.77 -35.78 20.22
CA ILE A 126 -11.82 -36.65 20.76
C ILE A 126 -12.76 -37.01 19.61
N THR A 127 -12.94 -38.31 19.38
CA THR A 127 -13.80 -38.84 18.32
C THR A 127 -14.86 -39.78 18.90
N LEU A 128 -16.12 -39.58 18.51
CA LEU A 128 -17.24 -40.45 18.82
C LEU A 128 -17.45 -41.45 17.67
N TYR A 129 -17.32 -42.74 17.98
CA TYR A 129 -17.56 -43.84 17.07
C TYR A 129 -18.83 -44.63 17.44
N ARG A 130 -19.49 -45.17 16.41
CA ARG A 130 -20.49 -46.24 16.50
C ARG A 130 -19.82 -47.57 16.18
N ARG A 131 -19.88 -48.56 17.08
CA ARG A 131 -19.37 -49.91 16.79
C ARG A 131 -20.45 -50.78 16.16
N VAL A 132 -20.36 -50.99 14.85
CA VAL A 132 -21.24 -51.92 14.13
C VAL A 132 -20.78 -53.36 14.44
N PRO A 133 -21.63 -54.23 15.02
CA PRO A 133 -21.25 -55.62 15.33
C PRO A 133 -21.12 -56.46 14.05
N ARG A 134 -20.35 -57.56 14.13
CA ARG A 134 -20.29 -58.58 13.07
C ARG A 134 -21.67 -59.21 12.88
N LEU A 135 -22.29 -59.00 11.71
CA LEU A 135 -23.63 -59.50 11.39
C LEU A 135 -23.56 -60.67 10.39
N PRO A 136 -24.35 -61.75 10.56
CA PRO A 136 -24.42 -62.81 9.57
C PRO A 136 -25.16 -62.30 8.32
N LYS A 137 -24.62 -62.55 7.11
CA LYS A 137 -25.28 -62.21 5.84
C LYS A 137 -26.64 -62.92 5.74
N ARG A 138 -27.75 -62.20 5.93
CA ARG A 138 -29.10 -62.76 5.76
C ARG A 138 -29.39 -63.04 4.29
N GLY A 139 -29.66 -64.29 3.97
CA GLY A 139 -30.23 -64.70 2.68
C GLY A 139 -31.65 -64.18 2.48
N ALA A 140 -32.07 -64.06 1.22
CA ALA A 140 -33.37 -63.53 0.82
C ALA A 140 -34.56 -64.45 1.18
N LYS A 141 -35.76 -63.85 1.17
CA LYS A 141 -37.13 -64.34 1.49
C LYS A 141 -37.64 -63.85 2.85
N GLU A 142 -38.92 -63.48 3.02
CA GLU A 142 -40.10 -63.68 2.17
C GLU A 142 -41.11 -62.52 2.30
N ARG A 143 -41.96 -62.27 1.30
CA ARG A 143 -43.04 -61.26 1.37
C ARG A 143 -44.21 -61.78 2.22
N PRO A 144 -44.79 -61.00 3.14
CA PRO A 144 -46.15 -61.25 3.64
C PRO A 144 -47.19 -61.02 2.53
N LYS A 145 -48.28 -61.79 2.55
CA LYS A 145 -49.42 -61.62 1.63
C LYS A 145 -50.44 -60.59 2.17
N GLU A 146 -51.21 -60.01 1.24
CA GLU A 146 -52.24 -59.02 1.48
C GLU A 146 -53.45 -59.53 2.29
N ALA A 147 -54.18 -58.58 2.88
CA ALA A 147 -55.57 -58.75 3.34
C ALA A 147 -56.36 -57.44 3.09
N ASP A 148 -56.74 -57.25 1.83
CA ASP A 148 -57.98 -56.66 1.30
C ASP A 148 -58.69 -55.41 1.92
N LEU A 149 -58.98 -54.48 1.00
CA LEU A 149 -60.29 -53.80 0.76
C LEU A 149 -60.70 -52.53 1.54
N ILE A 150 -60.52 -51.35 0.90
CA ILE A 150 -61.57 -50.50 0.25
C ILE A 150 -61.11 -49.02 0.10
N GLY A 151 -61.31 -48.42 -1.08
CA GLY A 151 -61.41 -46.95 -1.25
C GLY A 151 -60.73 -46.37 -2.51
N ASP A 152 -61.49 -46.16 -3.58
CA ASP A 152 -61.02 -45.58 -4.85
C ASP A 152 -60.60 -44.09 -4.75
N THR A 153 -59.61 -43.67 -5.57
CA THR A 153 -59.84 -42.77 -6.73
C THR A 153 -58.55 -42.59 -7.59
N THR A 154 -58.71 -42.10 -8.82
CA THR A 154 -57.83 -42.36 -9.97
C THR A 154 -57.16 -41.14 -10.61
N ALA A 155 -56.15 -41.42 -11.46
CA ALA A 155 -55.63 -40.60 -12.58
C ALA A 155 -54.67 -39.41 -12.24
N THR A 156 -53.61 -39.09 -12.99
CA THR A 156 -52.94 -39.73 -14.17
C THR A 156 -51.48 -39.20 -14.29
N PRO A 157 -50.56 -39.87 -15.01
CA PRO A 157 -49.12 -39.53 -15.09
C PRO A 157 -48.69 -38.78 -16.37
N LEU A 158 -47.46 -38.24 -16.39
CA LEU A 158 -46.74 -37.79 -17.59
C LEU A 158 -45.20 -38.00 -17.45
N ASP A 159 -44.69 -39.06 -18.08
CA ASP A 159 -43.78 -39.09 -19.25
C ASP A 159 -43.09 -37.75 -19.66
N VAL A 160 -41.86 -37.65 -20.22
CA VAL A 160 -40.75 -38.54 -20.67
C VAL A 160 -39.55 -37.60 -21.07
N PRO A 161 -38.23 -37.96 -21.14
CA PRO A 161 -37.59 -39.25 -21.49
C PRO A 161 -36.37 -39.63 -20.58
N ALA A 162 -35.41 -40.40 -21.12
CA ALA A 162 -34.01 -40.58 -20.71
C ALA A 162 -33.11 -40.74 -21.98
N GLU A 163 -31.79 -40.54 -21.90
CA GLU A 163 -30.76 -41.01 -22.85
C GLU A 163 -29.41 -41.03 -22.09
N GLU A 164 -28.91 -42.19 -21.65
CA GLU A 164 -28.11 -43.21 -22.37
C GLU A 164 -26.58 -43.05 -22.18
N SER A 165 -26.08 -43.65 -21.09
CA SER A 165 -24.65 -43.92 -20.87
C SER A 165 -24.25 -45.25 -21.53
N ALA A 166 -23.31 -45.22 -22.47
CA ALA A 166 -22.73 -46.42 -23.04
C ALA A 166 -21.71 -47.09 -22.10
N SER A 167 -21.62 -48.41 -22.20
CA SER A 167 -20.65 -49.32 -21.54
C SER A 167 -20.19 -50.35 -22.61
N PRO A 168 -19.35 -51.37 -22.35
CA PRO A 168 -18.65 -51.78 -21.12
C PRO A 168 -17.15 -52.14 -21.38
N ASP A 169 -16.59 -53.02 -20.52
CA ASP A 169 -15.30 -53.75 -20.62
C ASP A 169 -14.04 -52.89 -20.45
N GLY A 170 -13.05 -53.22 -19.60
CA GLY A 170 -12.47 -54.51 -19.20
C GLY A 170 -10.94 -54.39 -19.42
N VAL A 171 -10.00 -55.07 -18.75
CA VAL A 171 -10.00 -56.27 -17.89
C VAL A 171 -8.68 -56.23 -17.06
N LEU A 172 -8.52 -57.14 -16.08
CA LEU A 172 -7.25 -57.64 -15.48
C LEU A 172 -6.68 -56.91 -14.24
N GLU A 173 -7.22 -57.28 -13.06
CA GLU A 173 -6.37 -57.60 -11.90
C GLU A 173 -6.03 -59.10 -11.92
N GLU A 174 -4.78 -59.48 -11.60
CA GLU A 174 -4.36 -60.74 -10.93
C GLU A 174 -2.80 -60.85 -10.93
N PRO A 175 -2.14 -61.72 -10.11
CA PRO A 175 -2.67 -62.52 -9.00
C PRO A 175 -1.81 -62.58 -7.70
N ALA A 176 -2.50 -62.93 -6.60
CA ALA A 176 -2.16 -63.88 -5.53
C ALA A 176 -0.82 -63.84 -4.76
N TRP A 177 -0.93 -64.05 -3.44
CA TRP A 177 -0.52 -65.33 -2.83
C TRP A 177 -1.63 -65.90 -1.94
N TYR A 178 -1.94 -67.19 -2.13
CA TYR A 178 -2.84 -67.99 -1.29
C TYR A 178 -2.05 -68.64 -0.14
N GLU A 179 -2.62 -68.69 1.05
CA GLU A 179 -2.68 -69.93 1.86
C GLU A 179 -4.11 -70.05 2.41
N GLY A 180 -4.70 -71.24 2.33
CA GLY A 180 -6.09 -71.47 2.72
C GLY A 180 -6.21 -72.18 4.06
N ASP A 181 -7.40 -72.13 4.67
CA ASP A 181 -8.28 -73.30 4.68
C ASP A 181 -9.66 -73.03 5.30
N ALA A 182 -10.59 -73.92 4.97
CA ALA A 182 -11.90 -74.18 5.59
C ALA A 182 -13.07 -73.18 5.38
N GLU A 183 -14.21 -73.75 4.97
CA GLU A 183 -15.50 -73.10 4.85
C GLU A 183 -16.15 -72.87 6.23
N GLU A 184 -16.58 -71.65 6.54
CA GLU A 184 -17.67 -71.41 7.50
C GLU A 184 -18.38 -70.07 7.21
N GLY A 185 -19.64 -69.94 7.63
CA GLY A 185 -20.59 -68.96 7.07
C GLY A 185 -20.15 -67.49 7.14
N GLY A 186 -20.21 -66.78 6.00
CA GLY A 186 -19.74 -65.40 5.87
C GLY A 186 -20.52 -64.37 6.69
N PHE A 187 -19.94 -63.92 7.80
CA PHE A 187 -20.30 -62.70 8.51
C PHE A 187 -19.77 -61.45 7.77
N THR A 188 -20.39 -60.29 7.95
CA THR A 188 -19.70 -59.02 7.71
C THR A 188 -18.71 -58.78 8.85
N GLU A 189 -17.53 -58.24 8.53
CA GLU A 189 -16.64 -57.74 9.58
C GLU A 189 -17.28 -56.54 10.29
N GLY A 190 -17.05 -56.41 11.60
CA GLY A 190 -17.60 -55.33 12.41
C GLY A 190 -16.63 -54.16 12.39
N HIS A 191 -17.08 -53.03 11.87
CA HIS A 191 -16.29 -51.81 11.72
C HIS A 191 -16.71 -50.72 12.70
N LEU A 192 -15.84 -49.72 12.85
CA LEU A 192 -16.15 -48.48 13.56
C LEU A 192 -16.59 -47.43 12.54
N GLU A 193 -17.74 -46.81 12.76
CA GLU A 193 -18.22 -45.66 11.98
C GLU A 193 -18.01 -44.39 12.79
N MET A 194 -17.31 -43.40 12.23
CA MET A 194 -17.16 -42.10 12.87
C MET A 194 -18.49 -41.35 12.81
N LEU A 195 -19.00 -40.91 13.96
CA LEU A 195 -20.21 -40.09 14.02
C LEU A 195 -19.87 -38.60 14.11
N SER A 196 -19.01 -38.23 15.06
CA SER A 196 -18.63 -36.84 15.31
C SER A 196 -17.23 -36.72 15.92
N ARG A 197 -16.57 -35.58 15.69
CA ARG A 197 -15.20 -35.31 16.14
C ARG A 197 -15.06 -33.88 16.65
N GLY A 198 -14.21 -33.70 17.66
CA GLY A 198 -13.88 -32.40 18.23
C GLY A 198 -12.45 -32.37 18.74
N HIS A 199 -12.00 -31.18 19.13
CA HIS A 199 -10.62 -30.93 19.52
C HIS A 199 -10.53 -30.02 20.76
N CYS A 200 -9.47 -30.19 21.55
CA CYS A 200 -9.21 -29.41 22.75
C CYS A 200 -7.76 -28.90 22.74
N ASP A 201 -7.58 -27.59 22.68
CA ASP A 201 -6.27 -26.95 22.82
C ASP A 201 -5.75 -27.13 24.27
N LEU A 202 -4.62 -27.83 24.42
CA LEU A 202 -4.01 -28.11 25.72
C LEU A 202 -3.06 -27.00 26.19
N LEU A 203 -2.64 -26.06 25.32
CA LEU A 203 -1.74 -24.96 25.70
C LEU A 203 -2.36 -24.06 26.79
N GLN A 204 -3.69 -23.96 26.81
CA GLN A 204 -4.45 -23.21 27.80
C GLN A 204 -4.26 -23.69 29.27
N LEU A 205 -3.65 -24.88 29.45
CA LEU A 205 -3.43 -25.53 30.74
C LEU A 205 -2.02 -25.32 31.30
N PHE A 206 -1.09 -24.80 30.48
CA PHE A 206 0.28 -24.52 30.87
C PHE A 206 0.35 -23.30 31.81
N GLN A 207 0.36 -23.56 33.11
CA GLN A 207 0.33 -22.51 34.14
C GLN A 207 1.20 -22.86 35.36
N ARG A 208 1.51 -21.82 36.14
CA ARG A 208 2.41 -21.86 37.31
C ARG A 208 1.80 -22.42 38.59
N ARG A 209 0.48 -22.58 38.60
CA ARG A 209 -0.30 -23.08 39.75
C ARG A 209 -0.82 -24.48 39.45
N ARG A 210 -1.09 -25.23 40.52
CA ARG A 210 -1.99 -26.38 40.42
C ARG A 210 -3.34 -25.87 39.96
N PHE A 211 -3.98 -26.59 39.05
CA PHE A 211 -5.27 -26.21 38.52
C PHE A 211 -6.19 -27.42 38.44
N ILE A 212 -7.47 -27.08 38.43
CA ILE A 212 -8.59 -27.96 38.10
C ILE A 212 -9.46 -27.13 37.16
N SER A 213 -9.87 -27.67 36.02
CA SER A 213 -10.67 -26.96 35.03
C SER A 213 -11.57 -27.95 34.30
N ASP A 214 -12.87 -27.64 34.27
CA ASP A 214 -13.82 -28.33 33.39
C ASP A 214 -13.75 -27.66 32.00
N ILE A 215 -13.44 -28.44 30.98
CA ILE A 215 -13.32 -27.97 29.59
C ILE A 215 -14.44 -28.60 28.76
N THR A 216 -15.29 -27.76 28.18
CA THR A 216 -16.32 -28.18 27.24
C THR A 216 -15.71 -28.36 25.86
N VAL A 217 -15.91 -29.53 25.26
CA VAL A 217 -15.51 -29.87 23.89
C VAL A 217 -16.75 -30.30 23.11
N TYR A 218 -17.02 -29.58 22.03
CA TYR A 218 -18.09 -29.91 21.08
C TYR A 218 -17.56 -30.85 20.00
N LEU A 219 -18.28 -31.93 19.75
CA LEU A 219 -18.01 -32.94 18.73
C LEU A 219 -18.99 -32.71 17.58
N TYR A 220 -18.48 -32.27 16.43
CA TYR A 220 -19.30 -31.93 15.27
C TYR A 220 -19.43 -33.15 14.33
N PRO A 221 -20.63 -33.43 13.79
CA PRO A 221 -20.86 -34.57 12.89
C PRO A 221 -20.29 -34.32 11.49
N GLU A 222 -20.22 -35.36 10.65
CA GLU A 222 -19.86 -35.20 9.24
C GLU A 222 -21.03 -34.62 8.42
N LEU A 223 -20.79 -33.53 7.68
CA LEU A 223 -21.84 -32.83 6.90
C LEU A 223 -22.47 -33.70 5.80
N LYS A 224 -21.73 -34.71 5.31
CA LYS A 224 -22.15 -35.63 4.23
C LYS A 224 -22.72 -36.96 4.76
N GLY A 225 -22.87 -37.11 6.08
CA GLY A 225 -23.47 -38.30 6.71
C GLY A 225 -25.02 -38.32 6.62
N PRO A 226 -25.67 -39.47 6.85
CA PRO A 226 -27.13 -39.57 6.85
C PRO A 226 -27.76 -38.67 7.93
N SER A 227 -28.85 -37.99 7.60
CA SER A 227 -29.41 -36.88 8.38
C SER A 227 -29.86 -37.25 9.81
N ALA A 228 -30.12 -38.54 10.09
CA ALA A 228 -30.45 -39.03 11.42
C ALA A 228 -29.24 -39.03 12.39
N ASP A 229 -28.01 -39.17 11.87
CA ASP A 229 -26.79 -39.25 12.68
C ASP A 229 -26.15 -37.86 12.94
N GLN A 230 -26.67 -36.78 12.35
CA GLN A 230 -26.08 -35.43 12.38
C GLN A 230 -26.35 -34.64 13.68
N THR A 231 -25.97 -35.19 14.84
CA THR A 231 -26.08 -34.49 16.14
C THR A 231 -24.72 -33.95 16.60
N THR A 232 -24.67 -32.68 17.03
CA THR A 232 -23.47 -32.11 17.69
C THR A 232 -23.47 -32.51 19.17
N THR A 233 -22.60 -33.44 19.55
CA THR A 233 -22.45 -33.91 20.93
C THR A 233 -21.57 -32.95 21.73
N CYS A 234 -21.95 -32.69 22.97
CA CYS A 234 -21.18 -31.86 23.90
C CYS A 234 -20.59 -32.73 25.00
N THR A 235 -19.27 -32.63 25.22
CA THR A 235 -18.54 -33.41 26.23
C THR A 235 -17.82 -32.47 27.19
N VAL A 236 -17.90 -32.72 28.49
CA VAL A 236 -17.24 -31.92 29.53
C VAL A 236 -16.14 -32.76 30.16
N TRP A 237 -14.91 -32.24 30.11
CA TRP A 237 -13.70 -32.92 30.56
C TRP A 237 -13.13 -32.23 31.78
N HIS A 238 -13.08 -32.97 32.89
CA HIS A 238 -12.42 -32.54 34.11
C HIS A 238 -10.91 -32.75 33.93
N MET A 239 -10.16 -31.65 33.74
CA MET A 239 -8.71 -31.67 33.54
C MET A 239 -7.98 -31.01 34.71
N TYR A 240 -6.98 -31.69 35.27
CA TYR A 240 -6.21 -31.20 36.41
C TYR A 240 -4.77 -31.67 36.44
N SER A 241 -3.91 -30.94 37.17
CA SER A 241 -2.58 -31.43 37.51
C SER A 241 -2.20 -31.18 38.96
N ILE A 242 -1.58 -32.19 39.57
CA ILE A 242 -1.16 -32.22 40.98
C ILE A 242 0.12 -31.40 41.20
N LEU A 243 0.92 -31.22 40.14
CA LEU A 243 2.11 -30.35 40.13
C LEU A 243 1.90 -29.28 39.05
N PRO A 244 2.44 -28.06 39.22
CA PRO A 244 2.34 -27.06 38.17
C PRO A 244 3.14 -27.51 36.94
N ILE A 245 2.58 -27.33 35.74
CA ILE A 245 3.23 -27.75 34.48
C ILE A 245 4.41 -26.82 34.15
N LEU A 246 4.27 -25.53 34.49
CA LEU A 246 5.36 -24.54 34.45
C LEU A 246 5.82 -24.21 35.86
N LYS A 247 7.13 -24.07 36.08
CA LYS A 247 7.71 -23.72 37.39
C LYS A 247 8.75 -22.61 37.27
N GLU A 248 9.75 -22.79 36.40
CA GLU A 248 10.82 -21.81 36.17
C GLU A 248 10.77 -21.18 34.77
N PHE A 249 10.01 -21.75 33.84
CA PHE A 249 9.86 -21.27 32.47
C PHE A 249 8.86 -20.11 32.32
N ASN A 250 9.10 -19.21 31.36
CA ASN A 250 8.16 -18.17 30.91
C ASN A 250 8.12 -18.18 29.38
N PHE A 251 6.92 -18.20 28.79
CA PHE A 251 6.75 -17.80 27.39
C PHE A 251 6.28 -16.35 27.29
N THR A 252 6.80 -15.64 26.29
CA THR A 252 6.62 -14.20 26.07
C THR A 252 5.98 -13.89 24.72
N ASN A 253 5.83 -14.88 23.84
CA ASN A 253 5.15 -14.70 22.56
C ASN A 253 4.61 -16.04 22.03
N LEU A 254 3.67 -15.97 21.10
CA LEU A 254 3.27 -17.07 20.24
C LEU A 254 3.55 -16.67 18.79
N ALA A 255 4.00 -17.59 17.96
CA ALA A 255 4.19 -17.40 16.53
C ALA A 255 3.30 -18.40 15.78
N PHE A 256 2.55 -17.89 14.81
CA PHE A 256 1.64 -18.66 13.98
C PHE A 256 2.14 -18.56 12.54
N VAL A 257 2.27 -19.72 11.88
CA VAL A 257 2.68 -19.83 10.47
C VAL A 257 1.57 -20.54 9.74
N THR A 258 0.95 -19.86 8.79
CA THR A 258 -0.22 -20.33 8.04
C THR A 258 0.12 -20.36 6.56
N LEU A 259 -0.09 -21.51 5.91
CA LEU A 259 -0.10 -21.61 4.46
C LEU A 259 -1.55 -21.50 3.99
N GLU A 260 -1.84 -20.46 3.21
CA GLU A 260 -3.17 -20.27 2.64
C GLU A 260 -3.28 -21.14 1.37
N SER A 261 -2.91 -20.59 0.21
CA SER A 261 -2.99 -21.28 -1.08
C SER A 261 -1.82 -20.92 -2.00
N VAL A 262 -1.60 -21.73 -3.05
CA VAL A 262 -0.68 -21.44 -4.16
C VAL A 262 -1.49 -21.10 -5.42
N TYR A 263 -1.12 -20.01 -6.08
CA TYR A 263 -1.82 -19.41 -7.23
C TYR A 263 -0.95 -19.41 -8.49
N ASN A 264 -1.56 -19.17 -9.66
CA ASN A 264 -0.93 -19.28 -10.98
C ASN A 264 -0.24 -20.65 -11.19
N VAL A 265 -0.92 -21.72 -10.77
CA VAL A 265 -0.38 -23.07 -10.75
C VAL A 265 -0.56 -23.75 -12.12
N PRO A 266 0.46 -24.43 -12.67
CA PRO A 266 0.33 -25.22 -13.90
C PRO A 266 -0.65 -26.39 -13.75
N GLU A 267 -1.49 -26.64 -14.76
CA GLU A 267 -2.50 -27.71 -14.78
C GLU A 267 -1.99 -29.10 -14.36
N VAL A 268 -0.74 -29.42 -14.70
CA VAL A 268 -0.06 -30.68 -14.32
C VAL A 268 0.02 -30.86 -12.80
N LEU A 269 0.21 -29.79 -12.03
CA LEU A 269 0.31 -29.86 -10.56
C LEU A 269 -1.07 -30.04 -9.90
N HIS A 270 -2.15 -29.57 -10.53
CA HIS A 270 -3.51 -29.78 -10.04
C HIS A 270 -3.90 -31.27 -10.02
N GLN A 271 -3.41 -32.05 -10.99
CA GLN A 271 -3.66 -33.50 -11.06
C GLN A 271 -2.99 -34.29 -9.92
N MET A 272 -1.91 -33.77 -9.34
CA MET A 272 -1.13 -34.39 -8.26
C MET A 272 -1.26 -33.67 -6.91
N ALA A 273 -2.28 -32.82 -6.73
CA ALA A 273 -2.43 -31.95 -5.56
C ALA A 273 -2.32 -32.69 -4.20
N SER A 274 -2.89 -33.89 -4.08
CA SER A 274 -2.82 -34.71 -2.87
C SER A 274 -1.43 -35.25 -2.53
N GLU A 275 -0.53 -35.32 -3.50
CA GLU A 275 0.85 -35.82 -3.37
C GLU A 275 1.87 -34.70 -3.13
N LEU A 276 1.44 -33.44 -3.26
CA LEU A 276 2.29 -32.28 -3.03
C LEU A 276 2.42 -31.95 -1.55
N GLY A 277 3.61 -31.49 -1.17
CA GLY A 277 3.90 -30.91 0.15
C GLY A 277 4.72 -29.63 0.00
N LEU A 278 4.63 -28.72 0.97
CA LEU A 278 5.45 -27.51 1.03
C LEU A 278 6.17 -27.43 2.38
N SER A 279 7.51 -27.37 2.35
CA SER A 279 8.32 -27.15 3.55
C SER A 279 8.74 -25.69 3.66
N ILE A 280 8.81 -25.19 4.89
CA ILE A 280 9.40 -23.89 5.23
C ILE A 280 10.61 -24.14 6.13
N SER A 281 11.73 -23.52 5.80
CA SER A 281 13.00 -23.61 6.53
C SER A 281 13.66 -22.24 6.66
N PHE A 282 14.40 -21.98 7.74
CA PHE A 282 15.32 -20.85 7.78
C PHE A 282 16.56 -21.18 6.95
N ARG A 283 16.97 -20.28 6.05
CA ARG A 283 18.22 -20.37 5.29
C ARG A 283 19.11 -19.17 5.66
N ALA A 284 20.37 -19.42 6.01
CA ALA A 284 21.34 -18.34 6.21
C ALA A 284 21.63 -17.63 4.88
N ARG A 285 21.66 -16.29 4.87
CA ARG A 285 21.96 -15.51 3.65
C ARG A 285 23.44 -15.58 3.28
N VAL A 286 24.32 -15.61 4.27
CA VAL A 286 25.77 -15.77 4.11
C VAL A 286 26.09 -17.26 4.14
N PRO A 287 26.81 -17.82 3.14
CA PRO A 287 27.30 -19.19 3.19
C PRO A 287 28.45 -19.33 4.19
N ASP A 288 28.60 -20.53 4.76
CA ASP A 288 29.74 -20.89 5.61
C ASP A 288 31.05 -20.94 4.79
N GLU A 289 32.20 -21.12 5.47
CA GLU A 289 33.54 -21.22 4.86
C GLU A 289 33.67 -22.29 3.74
N ARG A 290 32.70 -23.21 3.66
CA ARG A 290 32.63 -24.29 2.65
C ARG A 290 31.81 -23.94 1.41
N GLY A 291 31.10 -22.80 1.40
CA GLY A 291 30.16 -22.40 0.37
C GLY A 291 28.72 -22.87 0.60
N ASP A 292 28.50 -23.81 1.53
CA ASP A 292 27.17 -24.28 1.92
C ASP A 292 26.43 -23.21 2.74
N ARG A 293 25.11 -23.09 2.54
CA ARG A 293 24.25 -22.26 3.41
C ARG A 293 23.61 -23.13 4.47
N LEU A 294 23.70 -22.73 5.74
CA LEU A 294 22.97 -23.39 6.82
C LEU A 294 21.46 -23.32 6.57
N VAL A 295 20.80 -24.48 6.54
CA VAL A 295 19.33 -24.61 6.44
C VAL A 295 18.81 -25.31 7.70
N VAL A 296 17.86 -24.69 8.39
CA VAL A 296 17.21 -25.21 9.60
C VAL A 296 15.72 -25.38 9.33
N PRO A 297 15.16 -26.60 9.34
CA PRO A 297 13.74 -26.82 9.05
C PRO A 297 12.84 -26.20 10.14
N LEU A 298 11.74 -25.57 9.70
CA LEU A 298 10.74 -24.97 10.59
C LEU A 298 9.44 -25.79 10.59
N CYS A 299 8.79 -25.94 9.43
CA CYS A 299 7.49 -26.62 9.33
C CYS A 299 7.22 -27.22 7.94
N THR A 300 6.17 -28.02 7.83
CA THR A 300 5.81 -28.77 6.61
C THR A 300 4.30 -28.90 6.48
N PHE A 301 3.77 -28.49 5.34
CA PHE A 301 2.36 -28.51 4.98
C PHE A 301 2.07 -29.56 3.91
N TYR A 302 0.91 -30.21 4.00
CA TYR A 302 0.50 -31.35 3.17
C TYR A 302 -0.96 -31.23 2.71
N GLY A 303 -1.37 -32.14 1.83
CA GLY A 303 -2.78 -32.35 1.46
C GLY A 303 -3.39 -31.12 0.79
N PHE A 304 -2.84 -30.72 -0.37
CA PHE A 304 -3.45 -29.65 -1.16
C PHE A 304 -4.71 -30.16 -1.85
N GLY A 305 -5.77 -29.36 -1.82
CA GLY A 305 -6.93 -29.50 -2.70
C GLY A 305 -6.74 -28.70 -3.97
N SER A 306 -7.26 -29.18 -5.10
CA SER A 306 -7.40 -28.37 -6.31
C SER A 306 -8.85 -27.86 -6.38
N GLU A 307 -9.06 -26.60 -6.05
CA GLU A 307 -10.39 -25.98 -5.93
C GLU A 307 -10.41 -24.62 -6.66
N VAL A 308 -11.58 -24.19 -7.14
CA VAL A 308 -11.77 -22.82 -7.70
C VAL A 308 -11.63 -21.80 -6.57
N ILE A 309 -10.95 -20.67 -6.83
CA ILE A 309 -10.62 -19.70 -5.78
C ILE A 309 -11.87 -19.19 -5.02
N SER A 310 -13.00 -18.98 -5.70
CA SER A 310 -14.27 -18.55 -5.09
C SER A 310 -14.99 -19.63 -4.28
N GLU A 311 -14.79 -20.91 -4.62
CA GLU A 311 -15.44 -22.06 -3.99
C GLU A 311 -14.63 -22.65 -2.83
N GLN A 312 -13.35 -22.24 -2.70
CA GLN A 312 -12.41 -22.85 -1.75
C GLN A 312 -12.90 -22.82 -0.31
N ASN A 313 -12.52 -23.83 0.47
CA ASN A 313 -12.81 -23.77 1.90
C ASN A 313 -12.04 -22.64 2.59
N THR A 314 -12.76 -21.69 3.19
CA THR A 314 -12.16 -20.52 3.85
C THR A 314 -11.65 -20.77 5.27
N SER A 315 -12.04 -21.86 5.94
CA SER A 315 -11.62 -22.12 7.32
C SER A 315 -10.17 -22.59 7.38
N ILE A 316 -9.39 -21.99 8.27
CA ILE A 316 -8.00 -22.40 8.52
C ILE A 316 -8.00 -23.47 9.62
N VAL A 317 -7.35 -24.59 9.35
CA VAL A 317 -7.29 -25.76 10.25
C VAL A 317 -5.89 -26.00 10.80
N TRP A 318 -5.79 -26.75 11.91
CA TRP A 318 -4.50 -27.23 12.41
C TRP A 318 -3.92 -28.30 11.49
N GLU A 319 -2.71 -28.07 10.98
CA GLU A 319 -2.08 -28.95 9.96
C GLU A 319 -1.91 -30.40 10.46
N ASN A 320 -1.51 -30.59 11.73
CA ASN A 320 -1.35 -31.94 12.29
C ASN A 320 -2.68 -32.73 12.35
N ILE A 321 -3.83 -32.07 12.52
CA ILE A 321 -5.13 -32.78 12.56
C ILE A 321 -5.60 -33.11 11.14
N LYS A 322 -5.30 -32.26 10.15
CA LYS A 322 -5.65 -32.46 8.73
C LYS A 322 -5.24 -33.84 8.21
N ARG A 323 -4.10 -34.35 8.72
CA ARG A 323 -3.52 -35.66 8.41
C ARG A 323 -4.35 -36.87 8.87
N ASP A 324 -5.13 -36.75 9.94
CA ASP A 324 -5.71 -37.91 10.65
C ASP A 324 -6.95 -38.53 9.98
N ILE A 325 -7.63 -37.83 9.06
CA ILE A 325 -8.99 -38.23 8.62
C ILE A 325 -8.97 -39.11 7.36
N ASN A 326 -8.16 -38.77 6.36
CA ASN A 326 -7.74 -39.68 5.28
C ASN A 326 -6.75 -38.95 4.35
N PRO A 327 -5.66 -39.57 3.86
CA PRO A 327 -4.76 -38.91 2.90
C PRO A 327 -5.39 -38.62 1.53
N PHE A 328 -6.51 -39.29 1.20
CA PHE A 328 -7.03 -39.39 -0.17
C PHE A 328 -8.48 -38.91 -0.37
N ARG A 329 -9.07 -38.18 0.59
CA ARG A 329 -10.47 -37.67 0.46
C ARG A 329 -10.63 -36.26 1.03
N SER A 330 -11.22 -35.37 0.23
CA SER A 330 -11.69 -34.05 0.69
C SER A 330 -12.96 -34.20 1.53
N TYR A 331 -12.83 -33.94 2.84
CA TYR A 331 -13.92 -33.89 3.81
C TYR A 331 -14.32 -32.44 4.10
N SER A 332 -15.56 -32.24 4.57
CA SER A 332 -16.06 -30.92 4.96
C SER A 332 -15.40 -30.43 6.26
N PHE A 333 -14.63 -29.35 6.18
CA PHE A 333 -13.68 -28.87 7.20
C PHE A 333 -14.27 -28.34 8.52
N ASN A 334 -15.61 -28.26 8.67
CA ASN A 334 -16.28 -27.69 9.87
C ASN A 334 -15.96 -28.39 11.21
N GLN A 335 -15.31 -29.55 11.21
CA GLN A 335 -14.90 -30.27 12.44
C GLN A 335 -13.57 -29.76 13.04
N MET A 336 -12.87 -28.87 12.34
CA MET A 336 -11.46 -28.52 12.60
C MET A 336 -11.19 -27.00 12.61
N ASP A 337 -12.24 -26.17 12.51
CA ASP A 337 -12.14 -24.71 12.33
C ASP A 337 -11.48 -24.02 13.55
N THR A 338 -10.41 -23.26 13.31
CA THR A 338 -9.73 -22.44 14.32
C THR A 338 -10.44 -21.11 14.63
N ASN A 339 -11.57 -20.84 13.98
CA ASN A 339 -12.27 -19.56 13.84
C ASN A 339 -11.53 -18.51 12.99
N ILE A 340 -10.39 -18.87 12.38
CA ILE A 340 -9.65 -18.00 11.45
C ILE A 340 -10.07 -18.35 10.03
N ARG A 341 -10.36 -17.33 9.21
CA ARG A 341 -10.85 -17.52 7.84
C ARG A 341 -10.11 -16.68 6.81
N VAL A 342 -9.87 -17.26 5.63
CA VAL A 342 -9.40 -16.56 4.43
C VAL A 342 -10.51 -15.66 3.90
N LYS A 343 -10.23 -14.37 3.72
CA LYS A 343 -11.20 -13.38 3.22
C LYS A 343 -11.20 -13.35 1.69
N LEU A 344 -12.04 -14.16 1.04
CA LEU A 344 -12.09 -14.32 -0.43
C LEU A 344 -12.14 -12.99 -1.21
N GLN A 345 -12.97 -12.05 -0.77
CA GLN A 345 -13.11 -10.71 -1.37
C GLN A 345 -11.82 -9.84 -1.32
N ARG A 346 -10.82 -10.24 -0.52
CA ARG A 346 -9.60 -9.49 -0.26
C ARG A 346 -8.34 -10.38 -0.35
N VAL A 347 -8.40 -11.52 -1.06
CA VAL A 347 -7.29 -12.50 -1.14
C VAL A 347 -5.97 -11.86 -1.54
N PHE A 348 -5.96 -10.99 -2.55
CA PHE A 348 -4.73 -10.35 -3.02
C PHE A 348 -4.42 -8.98 -2.37
N ARG A 349 -5.21 -8.53 -1.39
CA ARG A 349 -5.03 -7.23 -0.69
C ARG A 349 -4.15 -7.37 0.55
N LEU A 350 -3.31 -6.37 0.79
CA LEU A 350 -2.34 -6.28 1.89
C LEU A 350 -1.38 -7.50 1.92
N LEU A 351 -0.97 -7.96 0.74
CA LEU A 351 0.16 -8.85 0.56
C LEU A 351 1.44 -8.02 0.45
N LEU A 352 2.53 -8.44 1.10
CA LEU A 352 3.87 -7.99 0.76
C LEU A 352 4.35 -8.82 -0.44
N TRP A 353 4.50 -8.17 -1.58
CA TRP A 353 4.91 -8.82 -2.83
C TRP A 353 6.42 -9.01 -2.84
N GLU A 354 6.88 -10.03 -3.58
CA GLU A 354 8.29 -10.14 -3.94
C GLU A 354 8.68 -8.95 -4.83
N LYS A 355 9.81 -8.31 -4.48
CA LYS A 355 10.20 -7.02 -5.06
C LYS A 355 10.38 -7.12 -6.58
N ASP A 356 9.79 -6.18 -7.30
CA ASP A 356 9.85 -6.06 -8.77
C ASP A 356 9.24 -7.25 -9.55
N VAL A 357 8.41 -8.09 -8.92
CA VAL A 357 7.64 -9.16 -9.57
C VAL A 357 6.20 -8.73 -9.79
N ASP A 358 5.70 -8.86 -11.03
CA ASP A 358 4.26 -8.79 -11.32
C ASP A 358 3.65 -10.20 -11.28
N PHE A 359 2.78 -10.46 -10.30
CA PHE A 359 2.03 -11.72 -10.19
C PHE A 359 0.80 -11.79 -11.11
N GLY A 360 0.45 -10.71 -11.80
CA GLY A 360 -0.75 -10.64 -12.64
C GLY A 360 -2.05 -10.71 -11.84
N SER A 361 -2.11 -10.13 -10.62
CA SER A 361 -3.30 -10.26 -9.75
C SER A 361 -4.60 -9.76 -10.39
N ASN A 362 -4.52 -8.89 -11.40
CA ASN A 362 -5.65 -8.36 -12.13
C ASN A 362 -6.14 -9.28 -13.25
N SER A 363 -5.33 -10.25 -13.69
CA SER A 363 -5.72 -11.29 -14.66
C SER A 363 -6.20 -12.58 -14.00
N ILE A 364 -6.05 -12.72 -12.68
CA ILE A 364 -6.59 -13.86 -11.92
C ILE A 364 -8.10 -13.65 -11.70
N ASP A 365 -8.93 -14.48 -12.32
CA ASP A 365 -10.37 -14.51 -12.09
C ASP A 365 -10.70 -15.47 -10.94
N ILE A 366 -11.07 -14.87 -9.80
CA ILE A 366 -11.49 -15.56 -8.58
C ILE A 366 -12.62 -16.58 -8.84
N PHE A 367 -13.46 -16.40 -9.86
CA PHE A 367 -14.60 -17.26 -10.15
C PHE A 367 -14.31 -18.43 -11.09
N THR A 368 -13.20 -18.43 -11.81
CA THR A 368 -12.88 -19.48 -12.81
C THR A 368 -11.51 -20.12 -12.61
N ASP A 369 -10.53 -19.41 -12.07
CA ASP A 369 -9.18 -19.95 -11.86
C ASP A 369 -9.12 -20.94 -10.70
N LEU A 370 -8.29 -21.97 -10.88
CA LEU A 370 -7.98 -22.96 -9.87
C LEU A 370 -6.77 -22.54 -9.02
N ALA A 371 -6.79 -22.91 -7.74
CA ALA A 371 -5.64 -22.79 -6.84
C ALA A 371 -5.35 -24.12 -6.14
N LEU A 372 -4.09 -24.30 -5.69
CA LEU A 372 -3.76 -25.36 -4.74
C LEU A 372 -4.01 -24.85 -3.33
N VAL A 373 -5.15 -25.25 -2.77
CA VAL A 373 -5.66 -24.80 -1.47
C VAL A 373 -5.07 -25.66 -0.36
N ASN A 374 -4.48 -25.02 0.66
CA ASN A 374 -3.98 -25.73 1.83
C ASN A 374 -4.74 -25.34 3.11
N ASN A 375 -4.90 -24.02 3.33
CA ASN A 375 -5.60 -23.36 4.44
C ASN A 375 -5.37 -24.03 5.79
N SER A 376 -4.10 -24.14 6.18
CA SER A 376 -3.70 -24.76 7.43
C SER A 376 -2.63 -23.95 8.18
N MET A 377 -2.42 -24.27 9.46
CA MET A 377 -1.50 -23.53 10.31
C MET A 377 -0.75 -24.38 11.33
N HIS A 378 0.42 -23.87 11.71
CA HIS A 378 1.22 -24.27 12.86
C HIS A 378 1.30 -23.16 13.92
N ARG A 379 1.48 -23.52 15.20
CA ARG A 379 1.67 -22.57 16.31
C ARG A 379 2.85 -22.95 17.20
N TYR A 380 3.80 -22.03 17.31
CA TYR A 380 4.99 -22.11 18.15
C TYR A 380 4.91 -21.18 19.35
N VAL A 381 5.50 -21.59 20.46
CA VAL A 381 5.62 -20.84 21.71
C VAL A 381 7.05 -20.35 21.85
N LEU A 382 7.22 -19.03 22.06
CA LEU A 382 8.54 -18.39 22.15
C LEU A 382 8.81 -17.90 23.58
N ASN A 383 10.00 -18.23 24.10
CA ASN A 383 10.53 -17.63 25.33
C ASN A 383 11.31 -16.33 25.04
N GLU A 384 11.78 -15.67 26.10
CA GLU A 384 12.52 -14.39 26.00
C GLU A 384 13.83 -14.51 25.19
N GLU A 385 14.51 -15.65 25.29
CA GLU A 385 15.77 -15.96 24.59
C GLU A 385 15.55 -16.16 23.09
N MET A 386 14.57 -16.99 22.70
CA MET A 386 14.14 -17.18 21.31
C MET A 386 13.66 -15.87 20.69
N ARG A 387 12.89 -15.06 21.42
CA ARG A 387 12.47 -13.74 20.93
C ARG A 387 13.68 -12.86 20.61
N ARG A 388 14.70 -12.81 21.50
CA ARG A 388 15.95 -12.06 21.25
C ARG A 388 16.74 -12.58 20.05
N ILE A 389 16.84 -13.90 19.90
CA ILE A 389 17.55 -14.52 18.76
C ILE A 389 16.83 -14.19 17.46
N LEU A 390 15.50 -14.31 17.43
CA LEU A 390 14.68 -13.98 16.27
C LEU A 390 14.71 -12.47 15.94
N GLU A 391 14.59 -11.61 16.95
CA GLU A 391 14.74 -10.15 16.86
C GLU A 391 16.08 -9.78 16.23
N ALA A 392 17.19 -10.32 16.73
CA ALA A 392 18.52 -10.11 16.16
C ALA A 392 18.63 -10.67 14.73
N ALA A 393 18.09 -11.87 14.47
CA ALA A 393 18.16 -12.50 13.15
C ALA A 393 17.43 -11.70 12.06
N VAL A 394 16.27 -11.14 12.41
CA VAL A 394 15.42 -10.28 11.57
C VAL A 394 16.05 -8.90 11.37
N LEU A 395 16.51 -8.24 12.44
CA LEU A 395 17.12 -6.89 12.36
C LEU A 395 18.44 -6.89 11.58
N HIS A 396 19.28 -7.92 11.76
CA HIS A 396 20.51 -8.08 10.98
C HIS A 396 20.29 -8.74 9.61
N ASN A 397 19.04 -9.04 9.23
CA ASN A 397 18.68 -9.67 7.95
C ASN A 397 19.51 -10.94 7.64
N SER A 398 19.86 -11.69 8.68
CA SER A 398 20.85 -12.79 8.60
C SER A 398 20.31 -14.06 7.96
N HIS A 399 19.00 -14.27 8.07
CA HIS A 399 18.29 -15.45 7.59
C HIS A 399 17.07 -15.03 6.76
N GLU A 400 16.74 -15.86 5.77
CA GLU A 400 15.53 -15.79 4.97
C GLU A 400 14.71 -17.07 5.18
N LEU A 401 13.40 -17.02 4.90
CA LEU A 401 12.55 -18.20 4.92
C LEU A 401 12.52 -18.81 3.52
N LEU A 402 13.08 -20.02 3.39
CA LEU A 402 13.05 -20.84 2.19
C LEU A 402 11.74 -21.63 2.15
N LEU A 403 10.99 -21.47 1.07
CA LEU A 403 9.80 -22.26 0.74
C LEU A 403 10.21 -23.31 -0.31
N GLN A 404 9.89 -24.58 -0.10
CA GLN A 404 10.15 -25.65 -1.06
C GLN A 404 8.89 -26.49 -1.28
N LEU A 405 8.34 -26.43 -2.50
CA LEU A 405 7.25 -27.29 -2.95
C LEU A 405 7.86 -28.59 -3.49
N TYR A 406 7.42 -29.73 -2.98
CA TYR A 406 7.97 -31.05 -3.27
C TYR A 406 6.88 -32.08 -3.57
N HIS A 407 7.28 -33.21 -4.16
CA HIS A 407 6.41 -34.35 -4.47
C HIS A 407 6.72 -35.55 -3.55
N GLU A 408 5.71 -36.02 -2.81
CA GLU A 408 5.74 -37.07 -1.78
C GLU A 408 6.66 -36.83 -0.56
N SER A 409 7.92 -36.46 -0.79
CA SER A 409 8.98 -36.36 0.20
C SER A 409 9.71 -35.02 0.11
N PRO A 410 10.05 -34.35 1.24
CA PRO A 410 10.82 -33.10 1.26
C PRO A 410 12.17 -33.14 0.51
N ALA A 411 12.69 -34.32 0.20
CA ALA A 411 13.90 -34.47 -0.62
C ALA A 411 13.66 -34.23 -2.13
N ASN A 412 12.42 -34.37 -2.62
CA ASN A 412 12.04 -34.30 -4.02
C ASN A 412 11.50 -32.90 -4.37
N VAL A 413 12.31 -31.86 -4.19
CA VAL A 413 11.91 -30.47 -4.43
C VAL A 413 11.65 -30.23 -5.93
N LEU A 414 10.47 -29.68 -6.23
CA LEU A 414 10.05 -29.29 -7.59
C LEU A 414 10.23 -27.78 -7.84
N TYR A 415 9.89 -26.96 -6.84
CA TYR A 415 9.97 -25.50 -6.91
C TYR A 415 10.47 -24.91 -5.59
N GLU A 416 11.22 -23.81 -5.66
CA GLU A 416 11.70 -23.05 -4.51
C GLU A 416 11.30 -21.58 -4.55
N GLY A 417 11.10 -20.99 -3.37
CA GLY A 417 10.75 -19.59 -3.16
C GLY A 417 11.42 -19.02 -1.91
N VAL A 418 11.43 -17.70 -1.76
CA VAL A 418 12.13 -17.01 -0.66
C VAL A 418 11.28 -15.88 -0.10
N LEU A 419 11.11 -15.88 1.22
CA LEU A 419 10.36 -14.89 1.98
C LEU A 419 11.31 -14.15 2.94
N ASN A 420 11.31 -12.82 2.88
CA ASN A 420 12.11 -11.95 3.74
C ASN A 420 11.32 -11.50 5.00
N PRO A 421 11.65 -11.97 6.21
CA PRO A 421 10.90 -11.61 7.42
C PRO A 421 11.24 -10.22 8.00
N SER A 422 12.14 -9.44 7.38
CA SER A 422 12.63 -8.16 7.93
C SER A 422 11.56 -7.13 8.30
N ILE A 423 10.36 -7.18 7.71
CA ILE A 423 9.22 -6.32 8.09
C ILE A 423 8.84 -6.44 9.58
N PHE A 424 9.04 -7.61 10.21
CA PHE A 424 8.76 -7.80 11.64
C PHE A 424 9.74 -7.05 12.56
N GLY A 425 10.82 -6.49 12.02
CA GLY A 425 11.71 -5.56 12.73
C GLY A 425 11.17 -4.13 12.82
N TYR A 426 10.03 -3.82 12.19
CA TYR A 426 9.40 -2.50 12.29
C TYR A 426 8.51 -2.42 13.54
N PRO A 427 8.53 -1.30 14.28
CA PRO A 427 7.68 -1.12 15.47
C PRO A 427 6.21 -1.39 15.18
N ASP A 428 5.54 -2.00 16.16
CA ASP A 428 4.11 -2.31 16.16
C ASP A 428 3.64 -3.30 15.07
N VAL A 429 4.52 -3.78 14.19
CA VAL A 429 4.22 -4.88 13.27
C VAL A 429 4.33 -6.21 14.03
N ASN A 430 3.20 -6.92 14.09
CA ASN A 430 3.11 -8.29 14.59
C ASN A 430 2.63 -9.29 13.52
N TYR A 431 2.20 -8.82 12.34
CA TYR A 431 1.51 -9.63 11.34
C TYR A 431 1.86 -9.18 9.91
N CYS A 432 2.07 -10.14 9.01
CA CYS A 432 2.19 -9.90 7.56
C CYS A 432 1.72 -11.14 6.76
N ARG A 433 1.09 -10.91 5.60
CA ARG A 433 0.85 -11.91 4.56
C ARG A 433 1.85 -11.67 3.43
N PHE A 434 2.53 -12.71 2.95
CA PHE A 434 3.58 -12.63 1.95
C PHE A 434 3.14 -13.35 0.67
N ALA A 435 3.48 -12.80 -0.49
CA ALA A 435 3.42 -13.48 -1.78
C ALA A 435 4.85 -13.74 -2.28
N SER A 436 5.30 -15.00 -2.20
CA SER A 436 6.62 -15.44 -2.66
C SER A 436 6.48 -16.14 -4.01
N THR A 437 7.30 -15.80 -5.00
CA THR A 437 7.41 -16.62 -6.22
C THR A 437 7.84 -18.04 -5.86
N LEU A 438 7.43 -19.00 -6.70
CA LEU A 438 7.91 -20.38 -6.70
C LEU A 438 8.55 -20.67 -8.06
N ASN A 439 9.88 -20.65 -8.09
CA ASN A 439 10.69 -20.87 -9.27
C ASN A 439 11.08 -22.36 -9.41
N PRO A 440 11.20 -22.92 -10.63
CA PRO A 440 11.56 -24.31 -10.81
C PRO A 440 12.92 -24.64 -10.18
N TYR A 441 12.99 -25.70 -9.39
CA TYR A 441 14.22 -26.10 -8.71
C TYR A 441 15.24 -26.66 -9.73
N PRO A 442 16.50 -26.16 -9.76
CA PRO A 442 17.49 -26.59 -10.74
C PRO A 442 18.01 -28.00 -10.41
N MET A 443 17.53 -29.00 -11.17
CA MET A 443 17.99 -30.39 -11.08
C MET A 443 19.14 -30.69 -12.03
N ASP A 444 20.23 -31.26 -11.50
CA ASP A 444 21.27 -31.87 -12.32
C ASP A 444 20.78 -33.17 -12.97
N SER A 445 20.66 -33.13 -14.30
CA SER A 445 20.44 -34.24 -15.24
C SER A 445 19.05 -34.89 -15.39
N THR A 446 18.58 -34.91 -16.65
CA THR A 446 17.78 -35.99 -17.26
C THR A 446 16.34 -36.29 -16.78
N LYS A 447 15.61 -35.32 -16.25
CA LYS A 447 14.13 -35.30 -16.40
C LYS A 447 13.67 -33.95 -16.94
N SER A 448 12.90 -33.96 -18.02
CA SER A 448 12.35 -32.75 -18.63
C SER A 448 11.23 -32.19 -17.75
N LEU A 449 11.57 -31.28 -16.84
CA LEU A 449 10.58 -30.42 -16.18
C LEU A 449 9.72 -29.72 -17.25
N VAL A 450 8.42 -29.62 -16.96
CA VAL A 450 7.41 -29.11 -17.90
C VAL A 450 7.78 -27.69 -18.33
N LYS A 451 8.13 -27.51 -19.61
CA LYS A 451 8.31 -26.17 -20.18
C LYS A 451 6.95 -25.46 -20.18
N ARG A 452 6.91 -24.23 -19.65
CA ARG A 452 5.74 -23.34 -19.77
C ARG A 452 5.40 -23.12 -21.25
N GLY A 453 4.30 -23.70 -21.70
CA GLY A 453 3.29 -22.96 -22.45
C GLY A 453 2.15 -22.66 -21.47
N THR A 454 1.41 -21.56 -21.56
CA THR A 454 1.26 -20.56 -22.64
C THR A 454 1.55 -19.13 -22.14
N LEU A 455 1.45 -18.13 -23.01
CA LEU A 455 1.91 -16.76 -22.78
C LEU A 455 1.04 -15.88 -21.85
N ASP A 456 -0.08 -16.38 -21.32
CA ASP A 456 -1.09 -15.57 -20.59
C ASP A 456 -1.03 -15.65 -19.05
N MET A 457 -0.34 -16.62 -18.44
CA MET A 457 -0.36 -16.81 -16.99
C MET A 457 0.85 -16.17 -16.28
N GLY A 458 0.58 -15.47 -15.17
CA GLY A 458 1.61 -14.88 -14.31
C GLY A 458 2.51 -15.92 -13.60
N PRO A 459 3.55 -15.49 -12.88
CA PRO A 459 4.42 -16.39 -12.12
C PRO A 459 3.64 -17.10 -10.99
N MET A 460 3.94 -18.38 -10.79
CA MET A 460 3.40 -19.19 -9.67
C MET A 460 3.88 -18.63 -8.33
N PHE A 461 2.99 -18.52 -7.35
CA PHE A 461 3.32 -17.97 -6.04
C PHE A 461 2.53 -18.58 -4.88
N ALA A 462 3.15 -18.65 -3.70
CA ALA A 462 2.52 -19.11 -2.46
C ALA A 462 2.14 -17.91 -1.57
N SER A 463 0.94 -17.95 -1.00
CA SER A 463 0.54 -17.02 0.05
C SER A 463 0.79 -17.61 1.45
N VAL A 464 1.66 -16.96 2.22
CA VAL A 464 2.02 -17.37 3.58
C VAL A 464 1.72 -16.25 4.56
N LYS A 465 0.91 -16.54 5.59
CA LYS A 465 0.59 -15.65 6.71
C LYS A 465 1.51 -15.97 7.90
N ILE A 466 2.23 -14.97 8.40
CA ILE A 466 3.01 -15.07 9.65
C ILE A 466 2.46 -14.06 10.64
N CYS A 467 2.12 -14.52 11.84
CA CYS A 467 1.46 -13.76 12.90
C CYS A 467 2.17 -14.02 14.24
N PHE A 468 2.55 -12.96 14.95
CA PHE A 468 3.05 -13.02 16.32
C PHE A 468 1.99 -12.45 17.27
N PHE A 469 1.85 -13.03 18.46
CA PHE A 469 0.87 -12.54 19.45
C PHE A 469 1.17 -11.10 19.90
N GLN A 470 2.45 -10.75 19.98
CA GLN A 470 2.97 -9.39 20.22
C GLN A 470 4.16 -9.13 19.26
N SER A 471 4.46 -7.88 18.93
CA SER A 471 5.60 -7.54 18.07
C SER A 471 6.91 -8.10 18.65
N ILE A 472 7.79 -8.62 17.80
CA ILE A 472 9.05 -9.22 18.27
C ILE A 472 10.03 -8.19 18.84
N VAL A 473 9.91 -6.91 18.46
CA VAL A 473 10.77 -5.79 18.89
C VAL A 473 10.33 -5.19 20.24
N GLN A 474 9.10 -5.49 20.69
CA GLN A 474 8.58 -4.93 21.94
C GLN A 474 8.94 -5.79 23.15
N ARG A 475 8.96 -5.16 24.33
CA ARG A 475 9.19 -5.84 25.60
C ARG A 475 7.88 -6.47 26.09
N ASN A 476 7.66 -7.69 25.62
CA ASN A 476 6.44 -8.45 25.84
C ASN A 476 6.18 -8.81 27.30
N GLU A 477 4.91 -8.88 27.69
CA GLU A 477 4.50 -9.46 28.97
C GLU A 477 4.54 -10.99 28.92
N ASN A 478 4.82 -11.63 30.06
CA ASN A 478 4.78 -13.08 30.15
C ASN A 478 3.34 -13.58 29.97
N LEU A 479 3.12 -14.40 28.95
CA LEU A 479 1.80 -14.88 28.52
C LEU A 479 1.30 -16.06 29.38
N ASP A 480 2.18 -16.70 30.15
CA ASP A 480 1.82 -17.74 31.13
C ASP A 480 0.77 -17.25 32.16
N LYS A 481 0.79 -15.96 32.51
CA LYS A 481 -0.23 -15.31 33.35
C LYS A 481 -1.61 -15.25 32.71
N TYR A 482 -1.72 -15.28 31.38
CA TYR A 482 -3.02 -15.25 30.70
C TYR A 482 -3.79 -16.56 30.94
N ASN A 483 -3.09 -17.68 31.17
CA ASN A 483 -3.73 -18.95 31.52
C ASN A 483 -4.33 -18.96 32.94
N GLU A 484 -3.91 -18.04 33.83
CA GLU A 484 -4.49 -17.91 35.19
C GLU A 484 -5.83 -17.15 35.21
N ASP A 485 -6.21 -16.44 34.13
CA ASP A 485 -7.40 -15.60 34.03
C ASP A 485 -8.29 -16.08 32.87
N LEU A 486 -9.52 -16.51 33.17
CA LEU A 486 -10.45 -17.06 32.18
C LEU A 486 -10.77 -16.08 31.02
N LEU A 487 -10.79 -14.77 31.28
CA LEU A 487 -11.03 -13.75 30.25
C LEU A 487 -9.82 -13.54 29.33
N LYS A 488 -8.61 -13.81 29.82
CA LYS A 488 -7.36 -13.71 29.06
C LYS A 488 -6.96 -15.02 28.39
N ARG A 489 -7.33 -16.18 28.97
CA ARG A 489 -7.07 -17.50 28.39
C ARG A 489 -7.64 -17.63 26.97
N ALA A 490 -8.87 -17.17 26.77
CA ALA A 490 -9.52 -17.15 25.45
C ALA A 490 -8.76 -16.34 24.38
N LYS A 491 -7.87 -15.42 24.80
CA LYS A 491 -6.99 -14.68 23.89
C LYS A 491 -5.90 -15.59 23.30
N LEU A 492 -5.21 -16.41 24.10
CA LEU A 492 -4.12 -17.27 23.62
C LEU A 492 -4.56 -18.34 22.59
N LEU A 493 -5.86 -18.61 22.49
CA LEU A 493 -6.46 -19.53 21.53
C LEU A 493 -6.59 -18.94 20.10
N ARG A 494 -6.31 -17.64 19.90
CA ARG A 494 -6.46 -16.94 18.61
C ARG A 494 -5.15 -16.29 18.18
N CYS A 495 -4.83 -16.34 16.88
CA CYS A 495 -3.93 -15.33 16.30
C CYS A 495 -4.68 -14.00 16.31
N PHE A 496 -4.05 -12.94 16.86
CA PHE A 496 -4.59 -11.58 16.82
C PHE A 496 -3.88 -10.76 15.76
N ASP A 497 -4.67 -10.16 14.88
CA ASP A 497 -4.26 -8.99 14.12
C ASP A 497 -4.35 -7.78 15.09
N HIS A 498 -3.26 -7.44 15.79
CA HIS A 498 -3.30 -6.49 16.92
C HIS A 498 -3.04 -5.05 16.47
N THR A 499 -4.08 -4.20 16.56
CA THR A 499 -4.10 -2.72 16.55
C THR A 499 -3.39 -1.88 15.47
N PHE A 500 -2.20 -2.21 14.96
CA PHE A 500 -1.47 -1.33 14.02
C PHE A 500 -1.75 -1.61 12.54
N LEU A 501 -2.17 -2.84 12.24
CA LEU A 501 -2.77 -3.24 10.96
C LEU A 501 -4.29 -3.40 11.05
N ILE A 502 -4.90 -2.85 12.11
CA ILE A 502 -6.34 -2.57 12.12
C ILE A 502 -6.58 -1.36 11.17
N GLU A 503 -6.53 -1.62 9.86
CA GLU A 503 -7.76 -1.33 9.11
C GLU A 503 -8.83 -2.13 9.85
N ALA A 504 -9.84 -1.45 10.38
CA ALA A 504 -10.91 -2.13 11.08
C ALA A 504 -11.49 -3.26 10.22
N GLU A 505 -12.18 -4.18 10.87
CA GLU A 505 -13.01 -5.17 10.17
C GLU A 505 -14.10 -4.52 9.30
N ASP A 506 -14.25 -3.19 9.41
CA ASP A 506 -15.03 -2.36 8.51
C ASP A 506 -14.61 -2.49 7.04
N ASP A 507 -15.63 -2.54 6.19
CA ASP A 507 -15.51 -2.25 4.78
C ASP A 507 -15.12 -0.79 4.50
N HIS A 508 -15.02 0.09 5.51
CA HIS A 508 -14.80 1.54 5.37
C HIS A 508 -13.74 1.96 4.35
N ASN A 509 -12.55 1.34 4.31
CA ASN A 509 -11.53 1.72 3.30
C ASN A 509 -11.84 1.21 1.89
N LEU A 510 -12.42 0.01 1.74
CA LEU A 510 -12.91 -0.50 0.45
C LEU A 510 -14.15 0.29 -0.01
N LEU A 511 -15.02 0.64 0.92
CA LEU A 511 -16.21 1.48 0.77
C LEU A 511 -15.81 2.87 0.29
N LEU A 512 -14.83 3.51 0.96
CA LEU A 512 -14.23 4.78 0.54
C LEU A 512 -13.60 4.69 -0.85
N GLU A 513 -12.90 3.61 -1.16
CA GLU A 513 -12.26 3.36 -2.47
C GLU A 513 -13.31 3.20 -3.58
N LEU A 514 -14.36 2.39 -3.35
CA LEU A 514 -15.48 2.20 -4.27
C LEU A 514 -16.29 3.50 -4.46
N TYR A 515 -16.48 4.27 -3.38
CA TYR A 515 -17.16 5.57 -3.46
C TYR A 515 -16.31 6.65 -4.11
N ARG A 516 -14.98 6.68 -3.92
CA ARG A 516 -14.08 7.56 -4.69
C ARG A 516 -14.14 7.21 -6.17
N SER A 517 -13.99 5.93 -6.50
CA SER A 517 -14.11 5.44 -7.88
C SER A 517 -15.47 5.79 -8.52
N PHE A 518 -16.53 5.88 -7.70
CA PHE A 518 -17.87 6.27 -8.15
C PHE A 518 -17.94 7.79 -8.38
N ASP A 519 -17.42 8.56 -7.44
CA ASP A 519 -17.37 10.02 -7.54
C ASP A 519 -16.51 10.47 -8.72
N ASP A 520 -15.34 9.84 -8.93
CA ASP A 520 -14.42 10.07 -10.04
C ASP A 520 -15.09 9.73 -11.38
N LEU A 521 -15.68 8.52 -11.52
CA LEU A 521 -16.39 8.08 -12.73
C LEU A 521 -17.56 9.02 -13.09
N ILE A 522 -18.35 9.42 -12.10
CA ILE A 522 -19.47 10.35 -12.30
C ILE A 522 -18.95 11.75 -12.66
N SER A 523 -17.90 12.23 -12.02
CA SER A 523 -17.29 13.53 -12.32
C SER A 523 -16.68 13.58 -13.72
N ASP A 524 -16.00 12.51 -14.16
CA ASP A 524 -15.50 12.35 -15.53
C ASP A 524 -16.63 12.35 -16.56
N MET A 525 -17.73 11.64 -16.29
CA MET A 525 -18.91 11.65 -17.15
C MET A 525 -19.54 13.04 -17.24
N ILE A 526 -19.67 13.76 -16.11
CA ILE A 526 -20.15 15.15 -16.07
C ILE A 526 -19.21 16.07 -16.88
N ALA A 527 -17.90 15.96 -16.66
CA ALA A 527 -16.89 16.76 -17.35
C ALA A 527 -16.91 16.53 -18.87
N VAL A 528 -17.11 15.30 -19.35
CA VAL A 528 -17.25 15.00 -20.78
C VAL A 528 -18.55 15.55 -21.37
N ILE A 529 -19.67 15.48 -20.63
CA ILE A 529 -20.95 16.08 -21.04
C ILE A 529 -20.80 17.60 -21.22
N VAL A 530 -20.21 18.28 -20.24
CA VAL A 530 -20.00 19.74 -20.26
C VAL A 530 -19.01 20.13 -21.35
N LYS A 531 -17.82 19.51 -21.40
CA LYS A 531 -16.74 19.85 -22.34
C LYS A 531 -17.11 19.65 -23.81
N ARG A 532 -18.10 18.80 -24.11
CA ARG A 532 -18.57 18.53 -25.48
C ARG A 532 -19.95 19.12 -25.80
N ASP A 533 -20.56 19.87 -24.87
CA ASP A 533 -21.95 20.37 -24.96
C ASP A 533 -22.93 19.27 -25.45
N LEU A 534 -22.88 18.09 -24.83
CA LEU A 534 -23.71 16.95 -25.23
C LEU A 534 -25.16 17.20 -24.80
N ARG A 535 -26.04 17.42 -25.77
CA ARG A 535 -27.47 17.71 -25.55
C ARG A 535 -28.34 16.49 -25.77
N THR A 536 -27.85 15.47 -26.47
CA THR A 536 -28.57 14.21 -26.66
C THR A 536 -27.68 12.98 -26.42
N MET A 537 -28.28 11.90 -25.93
CA MET A 537 -27.59 10.63 -25.65
C MET A 537 -26.93 10.01 -26.90
N ALA A 538 -27.36 10.39 -28.11
CA ALA A 538 -26.81 9.90 -29.36
C ALA A 538 -25.43 10.51 -29.69
N GLU A 539 -25.14 11.74 -29.23
CA GLU A 539 -23.89 12.46 -29.52
C GLU A 539 -22.66 11.87 -28.80
N GLY A 540 -22.89 11.10 -27.73
CA GLY A 540 -21.84 10.44 -26.94
C GLY A 540 -22.00 8.93 -26.80
N GLN A 541 -22.79 8.29 -27.67
CA GLN A 541 -23.28 6.92 -27.47
C GLN A 541 -22.17 5.88 -27.22
N ASP A 542 -21.06 5.94 -27.97
CA ASP A 542 -19.93 5.02 -27.81
C ASP A 542 -19.24 5.17 -26.44
N TYR A 543 -19.08 6.40 -25.96
CA TYR A 543 -18.48 6.69 -24.65
C TYR A 543 -19.40 6.22 -23.51
N PHE A 544 -20.69 6.56 -23.56
CA PHE A 544 -21.64 6.17 -22.53
C PHE A 544 -21.88 4.65 -22.49
N CYS A 545 -21.76 3.95 -23.62
CA CYS A 545 -21.83 2.49 -23.66
C CYS A 545 -20.73 1.84 -22.79
N CYS A 546 -19.48 2.29 -22.95
CA CYS A 546 -18.36 1.82 -22.14
C CYS A 546 -18.53 2.19 -20.66
N GLN A 547 -18.91 3.44 -20.36
CA GLN A 547 -19.06 3.88 -18.96
C GLN A 547 -20.25 3.23 -18.24
N LEU A 548 -21.31 2.82 -18.95
CA LEU A 548 -22.42 2.06 -18.38
C LEU A 548 -21.95 0.69 -17.84
N ALA A 549 -21.03 0.03 -18.52
CA ALA A 549 -20.43 -1.23 -18.05
C ALA A 549 -19.58 -1.01 -16.79
N ASN A 550 -18.74 0.03 -16.78
CA ASN A 550 -17.93 0.42 -15.62
C ASN A 550 -18.81 0.75 -14.40
N LEU A 551 -19.85 1.57 -14.60
CA LEU A 551 -20.82 1.95 -13.58
C LEU A 551 -21.55 0.73 -13.02
N ASN A 552 -22.03 -0.18 -13.88
CA ASN A 552 -22.70 -1.42 -13.43
C ASN A 552 -21.79 -2.28 -12.54
N ASN A 553 -20.54 -2.50 -12.96
CA ASN A 553 -19.56 -3.26 -12.16
C ASN A 553 -19.30 -2.61 -10.81
N LEU A 554 -19.25 -1.27 -10.76
CA LEU A 554 -19.02 -0.53 -9.53
C LEU A 554 -20.25 -0.53 -8.61
N LEU A 555 -21.46 -0.36 -9.17
CA LEU A 555 -22.73 -0.47 -8.45
C LEU A 555 -22.92 -1.86 -7.83
N LEU A 556 -22.53 -2.93 -8.53
CA LEU A 556 -22.57 -4.30 -7.98
C LEU A 556 -21.61 -4.45 -6.79
N LYS A 557 -20.39 -3.89 -6.87
CA LYS A 557 -19.42 -3.90 -5.76
C LYS A 557 -19.93 -3.08 -4.55
N ILE A 558 -20.46 -1.88 -4.77
CA ILE A 558 -21.06 -1.04 -3.71
C ILE A 558 -22.27 -1.73 -3.07
N CYS A 559 -23.14 -2.33 -3.88
CA CYS A 559 -24.29 -3.12 -3.41
C CYS A 559 -23.85 -4.24 -2.47
N GLY A 560 -22.81 -5.00 -2.84
CA GLY A 560 -22.27 -6.09 -2.02
C GLY A 560 -21.53 -5.63 -0.77
N CYS A 561 -20.71 -4.56 -0.86
CA CYS A 561 -19.82 -4.11 0.21
C CYS A 561 -20.45 -3.09 1.17
N ASP A 562 -21.64 -2.58 0.88
CA ASP A 562 -22.35 -1.61 1.74
C ASP A 562 -23.80 -2.02 1.99
N PHE A 563 -24.63 -1.93 0.95
CA PHE A 563 -26.09 -1.98 1.11
C PHE A 563 -26.58 -3.37 1.54
N ASN A 564 -25.95 -4.45 1.06
CA ASN A 564 -26.24 -5.81 1.51
C ASN A 564 -25.67 -6.13 2.91
N ILE A 565 -24.77 -5.30 3.45
CA ILE A 565 -24.27 -5.38 4.83
C ILE A 565 -25.16 -4.57 5.77
N ARG A 566 -25.53 -3.34 5.40
CA ARG A 566 -26.47 -2.48 6.13
C ARG A 566 -27.91 -3.03 6.14
N MET A 567 -28.34 -3.63 5.04
CA MET A 567 -29.68 -4.16 4.81
C MET A 567 -29.59 -5.59 4.26
N PRO A 568 -29.21 -6.59 5.07
CA PRO A 568 -29.03 -7.96 4.61
C PRO A 568 -30.33 -8.57 4.09
N THR A 569 -30.28 -9.16 2.91
CA THR A 569 -31.46 -9.59 2.14
C THR A 569 -31.57 -11.11 2.10
N LYS A 570 -32.79 -11.65 2.23
CA LYS A 570 -33.08 -13.10 2.14
C LYS A 570 -34.15 -13.43 1.09
N THR A 571 -34.90 -12.43 0.66
CA THR A 571 -35.98 -12.54 -0.32
C THR A 571 -35.82 -11.48 -1.42
N ASN A 572 -36.36 -11.77 -2.61
CA ASN A 572 -36.37 -10.83 -3.74
C ASN A 572 -37.07 -9.49 -3.41
N LEU A 573 -38.00 -9.47 -2.46
CA LEU A 573 -38.68 -8.25 -2.03
C LEU A 573 -37.76 -7.36 -1.18
N GLU A 574 -37.02 -7.94 -0.24
CA GLU A 574 -36.00 -7.24 0.56
C GLU A 574 -34.86 -6.73 -0.34
N PHE A 575 -34.41 -7.54 -1.30
CA PHE A 575 -33.39 -7.13 -2.28
C PHE A 575 -33.85 -5.94 -3.13
N ARG A 576 -35.10 -5.95 -3.60
CA ARG A 576 -35.66 -4.82 -4.36
C ARG A 576 -35.86 -3.57 -3.50
N ALA A 577 -36.19 -3.71 -2.22
CA ALA A 577 -36.25 -2.59 -1.28
C ALA A 577 -34.85 -1.99 -1.02
N MET A 578 -33.85 -2.83 -0.76
CA MET A 578 -32.45 -2.41 -0.58
C MET A 578 -31.91 -1.68 -1.83
N LEU A 579 -32.14 -2.22 -3.03
CA LEU A 579 -31.76 -1.53 -4.28
C LEU A 579 -32.46 -0.17 -4.46
N THR A 580 -33.68 -0.02 -3.93
CA THR A 580 -34.40 1.27 -3.96
C THR A 580 -33.75 2.29 -3.02
N HIS A 581 -33.26 1.86 -1.86
CA HIS A 581 -32.45 2.69 -0.97
C HIS A 581 -31.09 3.03 -1.57
N MET A 582 -30.42 2.06 -2.20
CA MET A 582 -29.16 2.28 -2.92
C MET A 582 -29.32 3.31 -4.04
N TYR A 583 -30.33 3.16 -4.89
CA TYR A 583 -30.63 4.15 -5.93
C TYR A 583 -30.83 5.54 -5.34
N LYS A 584 -31.60 5.67 -4.24
CA LYS A 584 -31.84 6.95 -3.60
C LYS A 584 -30.54 7.59 -3.07
N GLU A 585 -29.76 6.89 -2.25
CA GLU A 585 -28.54 7.45 -1.65
C GLU A 585 -27.46 7.77 -2.70
N LEU A 586 -27.34 6.94 -3.74
CA LEU A 586 -26.42 7.19 -4.86
C LEU A 586 -26.89 8.33 -5.76
N MET A 587 -28.19 8.47 -6.00
CA MET A 587 -28.73 9.65 -6.70
C MET A 587 -28.53 10.92 -5.87
N GLU A 588 -28.78 10.91 -4.55
CA GLU A 588 -28.44 12.03 -3.66
C GLU A 588 -26.92 12.33 -3.62
N ARG A 589 -26.06 11.35 -3.97
CA ARG A 589 -24.62 11.55 -4.12
C ARG A 589 -24.27 12.13 -5.49
N ILE A 590 -24.83 11.62 -6.58
CA ILE A 590 -24.71 12.19 -7.94
C ILE A 590 -25.26 13.63 -7.95
N GLU A 591 -26.40 13.89 -7.33
CA GLU A 591 -26.97 15.23 -7.17
C GLU A 591 -26.06 16.15 -6.36
N ARG A 592 -25.33 15.64 -5.35
CA ARG A 592 -24.32 16.43 -4.62
C ARG A 592 -23.03 16.67 -5.41
N LEU A 593 -22.56 15.70 -6.19
CA LEU A 593 -21.43 15.88 -7.11
C LEU A 593 -21.79 16.88 -8.19
N LEU A 594 -22.94 16.69 -8.84
CA LEU A 594 -23.52 17.63 -9.79
C LEU A 594 -23.78 19.00 -9.14
N ALA A 595 -24.16 19.07 -7.87
CA ALA A 595 -24.33 20.33 -7.14
C ALA A 595 -23.01 21.00 -6.76
N ALA A 596 -21.95 20.24 -6.48
CA ALA A 596 -20.60 20.78 -6.32
C ALA A 596 -20.10 21.35 -7.67
N CYS A 597 -20.22 20.56 -8.74
CA CYS A 597 -19.99 21.00 -10.11
C CYS A 597 -20.92 22.18 -10.53
N SER A 598 -22.11 22.34 -9.93
CA SER A 598 -23.07 23.41 -10.30
C SER A 598 -22.97 24.67 -9.44
N TRP A 599 -22.35 24.61 -8.27
CA TRP A 599 -22.01 25.80 -7.48
C TRP A 599 -20.67 26.43 -7.89
N GLU A 600 -19.72 25.64 -8.40
CA GLU A 600 -18.51 26.19 -9.03
C GLU A 600 -18.75 26.62 -10.49
N SER A 601 -19.67 25.98 -11.26
CA SER A 601 -19.82 26.26 -12.70
C SER A 601 -21.22 26.59 -13.28
N VAL A 602 -22.33 26.74 -12.54
CA VAL A 602 -23.67 26.85 -13.22
C VAL A 602 -24.53 28.09 -12.87
N CYS A 603 -24.68 28.53 -11.62
CA CYS A 603 -25.84 29.36 -11.26
C CYS A 603 -25.69 30.89 -11.08
N ASN A 604 -24.57 31.53 -11.45
CA ASN A 604 -24.54 33.01 -11.70
C ASN A 604 -23.30 33.59 -12.42
N CYS A 605 -22.17 32.87 -12.54
CA CYS A 605 -20.88 33.46 -12.94
C CYS A 605 -20.15 32.75 -14.10
N VAL A 606 -20.86 32.07 -15.01
CA VAL A 606 -20.27 31.07 -15.94
C VAL A 606 -19.43 31.64 -17.11
N VAL A 607 -19.29 32.97 -17.20
CA VAL A 607 -18.25 33.60 -18.06
C VAL A 607 -17.16 34.26 -17.20
N ASN A 608 -17.41 34.47 -15.91
CA ASN A 608 -16.55 35.21 -14.99
C ASN A 608 -15.66 34.28 -14.16
N PHE A 609 -16.15 33.17 -13.58
CA PHE A 609 -15.31 32.37 -12.67
C PHE A 609 -14.12 31.70 -13.38
N GLU A 610 -14.36 30.96 -14.47
CA GLU A 610 -13.28 30.32 -15.22
C GLU A 610 -12.35 31.35 -15.86
N TYR A 611 -12.89 32.50 -16.30
CA TYR A 611 -12.12 33.62 -16.81
C TYR A 611 -11.24 34.26 -15.72
N GLU A 612 -11.81 34.60 -14.56
CA GLU A 612 -11.11 35.19 -13.40
C GLU A 612 -10.07 34.23 -12.82
N GLN A 613 -10.35 32.91 -12.79
CA GLN A 613 -9.37 31.89 -12.40
C GLN A 613 -8.24 31.78 -13.43
N LEU A 614 -8.54 31.69 -14.73
CA LEU A 614 -7.54 31.59 -15.79
C LEU A 614 -6.71 32.87 -15.91
N HIS A 615 -7.35 34.04 -15.76
CA HIS A 615 -6.73 35.35 -15.71
C HIS A 615 -5.79 35.49 -14.49
N MET A 616 -6.24 35.08 -13.30
CA MET A 616 -5.40 35.01 -12.11
C MET A 616 -4.23 34.03 -12.30
N ILE A 617 -4.44 32.89 -12.95
CA ILE A 617 -3.39 31.92 -13.30
C ILE A 617 -2.34 32.59 -14.19
N HIS A 618 -2.75 33.22 -15.30
CA HIS A 618 -1.84 33.86 -16.25
C HIS A 618 -1.13 35.10 -15.69
N LEU A 619 -1.81 35.94 -14.90
CA LEU A 619 -1.14 37.06 -14.23
C LEU A 619 -0.15 36.56 -13.16
N MET A 620 -0.46 35.48 -12.44
CA MET A 620 0.50 34.85 -11.52
C MET A 620 1.70 34.25 -12.27
N GLU A 621 1.51 33.71 -13.47
CA GLU A 621 2.58 33.23 -14.35
C GLU A 621 3.47 34.37 -14.87
N GLU A 622 2.90 35.47 -15.35
CA GLU A 622 3.67 36.65 -15.75
C GLU A 622 4.41 37.27 -14.55
N VAL A 623 3.81 37.37 -13.36
CA VAL A 623 4.48 37.80 -12.12
C VAL A 623 5.65 36.88 -11.75
N ARG A 624 5.48 35.56 -11.88
CA ARG A 624 6.56 34.56 -11.67
C ARG A 624 7.70 34.80 -12.67
N LEU A 625 7.39 34.97 -13.96
CA LEU A 625 8.38 35.24 -15.02
C LEU A 625 9.12 36.57 -14.78
N MET A 626 8.41 37.65 -14.43
CA MET A 626 9.02 38.94 -14.07
C MET A 626 9.99 38.79 -12.91
N CYS A 627 9.60 38.07 -11.85
CA CYS A 627 10.48 37.76 -10.71
C CYS A 627 11.72 36.95 -11.13
N LEU A 628 11.59 36.02 -12.08
CA LEU A 628 12.70 35.20 -12.60
C LEU A 628 13.68 36.00 -13.47
N ILE A 629 13.22 36.99 -14.25
CA ILE A 629 14.11 37.80 -15.12
C ILE A 629 14.72 39.02 -14.42
N GLY A 630 14.15 39.45 -13.28
CA GLY A 630 14.65 40.55 -12.45
C GLY A 630 13.73 41.77 -12.31
N GLU A 631 12.57 41.78 -12.96
CA GLU A 631 11.62 42.91 -13.00
C GLU A 631 10.74 43.00 -11.75
N ARG A 632 11.36 43.33 -10.61
CA ARG A 632 10.70 43.24 -9.30
C ARG A 632 9.64 44.31 -9.04
N GLU A 633 9.79 45.51 -9.60
CA GLU A 633 8.87 46.61 -9.32
C GLU A 633 7.52 46.38 -9.98
N LEU A 634 7.53 46.06 -11.28
CA LEU A 634 6.33 45.75 -12.04
C LEU A 634 5.64 44.45 -11.57
N ALA A 635 6.43 43.42 -11.24
CA ALA A 635 5.91 42.21 -10.59
C ALA A 635 5.22 42.51 -9.25
N GLY A 636 5.77 43.49 -8.50
CA GLY A 636 5.18 43.98 -7.25
C GLY A 636 3.82 44.62 -7.49
N GLN A 637 3.74 45.58 -8.42
CA GLN A 637 2.51 46.28 -8.78
C GLN A 637 1.40 45.30 -9.19
N ILE A 638 1.66 44.43 -10.18
CA ILE A 638 0.68 43.44 -10.65
C ILE A 638 0.25 42.48 -9.53
N PHE A 639 1.15 42.11 -8.62
CA PHE A 639 0.82 41.24 -7.49
C PHE A 639 0.00 41.94 -6.40
N GLU A 640 0.19 43.25 -6.18
CA GLU A 640 -0.66 44.03 -5.27
C GLU A 640 -2.04 44.28 -5.87
N ASP A 641 -2.13 44.59 -7.16
CA ASP A 641 -3.40 44.70 -7.88
C ASP A 641 -4.17 43.36 -7.84
N LEU A 642 -3.50 42.23 -8.11
CA LEU A 642 -4.06 40.88 -7.96
C LEU A 642 -4.52 40.53 -6.52
N ARG A 643 -3.91 41.14 -5.50
CA ARG A 643 -4.29 40.93 -4.10
C ARG A 643 -5.55 41.73 -3.75
N ASP A 644 -5.65 42.95 -4.26
CA ASP A 644 -6.62 43.94 -3.78
C ASP A 644 -7.88 44.03 -4.68
N SER A 645 -7.80 43.59 -5.95
CA SER A 645 -8.92 43.58 -6.91
C SER A 645 -9.71 42.26 -6.98
N ASN A 646 -9.19 41.17 -6.41
CA ASN A 646 -9.64 39.81 -6.71
C ASN A 646 -10.86 39.36 -5.89
N SER A 647 -11.85 38.81 -6.61
CA SER A 647 -13.09 38.21 -6.11
C SER A 647 -12.87 36.91 -5.31
N HIS A 648 -11.84 36.11 -5.64
CA HIS A 648 -11.63 34.74 -5.18
C HIS A 648 -10.44 34.58 -4.24
N GLN A 649 -10.52 35.24 -3.08
CA GLN A 649 -9.50 35.26 -2.03
C GLN A 649 -8.95 33.87 -1.63
N LEU A 650 -9.76 32.80 -1.68
CA LEU A 650 -9.34 31.45 -1.31
C LEU A 650 -8.33 30.86 -2.31
N LEU A 651 -8.62 30.97 -3.61
CA LEU A 651 -7.71 30.55 -4.69
C LEU A 651 -6.45 31.40 -4.69
N PHE A 652 -6.59 32.73 -4.54
CA PHE A 652 -5.44 33.62 -4.40
C PHE A 652 -4.55 33.23 -3.21
N ASN A 653 -5.12 32.95 -2.03
CA ASN A 653 -4.37 32.51 -0.87
C ASN A 653 -3.63 31.19 -1.12
N PHE A 654 -4.23 30.26 -1.87
CA PHE A 654 -3.60 28.99 -2.25
C PHE A 654 -2.48 29.16 -3.28
N TYR A 655 -2.69 29.95 -4.35
CA TYR A 655 -1.63 30.23 -5.33
C TYR A 655 -0.48 31.06 -4.74
N ASN A 656 -0.78 31.96 -3.80
CA ASN A 656 0.22 32.71 -3.03
C ASN A 656 0.96 31.80 -2.04
N PHE A 657 0.30 30.79 -1.46
CA PHE A 657 0.96 29.74 -0.68
C PHE A 657 1.95 28.95 -1.53
N LEU A 658 1.54 28.43 -2.70
CA LEU A 658 2.43 27.73 -3.64
C LEU A 658 3.58 28.63 -4.09
N ASN A 659 3.29 29.85 -4.55
CA ASN A 659 4.30 30.82 -4.96
C ASN A 659 5.30 31.15 -3.83
N SER A 660 4.84 31.23 -2.58
CA SER A 660 5.71 31.44 -1.41
C SER A 660 6.57 30.21 -1.12
N LEU A 661 6.05 29.00 -1.32
CA LEU A 661 6.74 27.74 -1.09
C LEU A 661 7.84 27.51 -2.15
N GLU A 662 7.48 27.63 -3.42
CA GLU A 662 8.40 27.55 -4.57
C GLU A 662 9.51 28.60 -4.52
N ASN A 663 9.25 29.80 -3.96
CA ASN A 663 10.27 30.83 -3.75
C ASN A 663 11.09 30.68 -2.45
N ALA A 664 10.99 29.52 -1.75
CA ALA A 664 11.64 29.26 -0.47
C ALA A 664 11.35 30.33 0.61
N LYS A 665 10.15 30.92 0.61
CA LYS A 665 9.69 31.92 1.59
C LYS A 665 8.86 31.23 2.68
N PHE A 666 9.44 30.25 3.38
CA PHE A 666 8.73 29.36 4.32
C PHE A 666 7.94 30.12 5.42
N ARG A 667 8.51 31.20 5.97
CA ARG A 667 7.82 32.07 6.96
C ARG A 667 6.59 32.82 6.39
N GLN A 668 6.54 33.04 5.07
CA GLN A 668 5.38 33.62 4.39
C GLN A 668 4.34 32.53 4.11
N ALA A 669 4.77 31.38 3.56
CA ALA A 669 3.90 30.23 3.29
C ALA A 669 3.19 29.73 4.57
N SER A 670 3.86 29.69 5.71
CA SER A 670 3.27 29.26 6.99
C SER A 670 2.11 30.13 7.49
N ARG A 671 1.92 31.35 6.95
CA ARG A 671 0.78 32.21 7.27
C ARG A 671 -0.55 31.64 6.78
N TYR A 672 -0.54 30.82 5.73
CA TYR A 672 -1.72 30.15 5.18
C TYR A 672 -2.49 29.35 6.27
N PHE A 673 -1.76 28.65 7.15
CA PHE A 673 -2.35 27.80 8.19
C PHE A 673 -2.85 28.56 9.44
N ARG A 674 -2.72 29.90 9.50
CA ARG A 674 -3.13 30.68 10.69
C ARG A 674 -4.64 30.90 10.76
N ASN A 675 -5.29 30.99 9.60
CA ASN A 675 -6.73 31.15 9.47
C ASN A 675 -7.27 29.92 8.70
N PRO A 676 -7.49 28.78 9.36
CA PRO A 676 -8.03 27.61 8.69
C PRO A 676 -9.41 27.94 8.11
N VAL A 677 -9.54 27.85 6.79
CA VAL A 677 -10.86 27.88 6.14
C VAL A 677 -11.62 26.64 6.62
N GLY A 678 -12.93 26.78 6.87
CA GLY A 678 -13.77 25.70 7.39
C GLY A 678 -13.65 24.44 6.52
N GLY A 679 -13.39 23.31 7.16
CA GLY A 679 -12.95 22.09 6.48
C GLY A 679 -13.95 21.57 5.46
N GLY A 680 -13.45 21.16 4.30
CA GLY A 680 -14.27 20.69 3.16
C GLY A 680 -13.72 21.00 1.77
N TRP A 681 -12.61 21.73 1.66
CA TRP A 681 -11.97 21.93 0.35
C TRP A 681 -11.10 20.72 -0.02
N VAL A 682 -11.34 20.15 -1.21
CA VAL A 682 -10.65 18.95 -1.73
C VAL A 682 -9.11 19.10 -1.69
N GLY A 683 -8.64 20.34 -1.87
CA GLY A 683 -7.23 20.69 -1.83
C GLY A 683 -6.61 20.87 -0.44
N GLU A 684 -7.18 20.41 0.68
CA GLU A 684 -6.48 20.43 1.99
C GLU A 684 -5.23 19.53 2.03
N TYR A 685 -5.18 18.50 1.17
CA TYR A 685 -4.09 17.52 1.13
C TYR A 685 -2.73 18.15 0.75
N PHE A 686 -2.67 18.91 -0.35
CA PHE A 686 -1.40 19.46 -0.86
C PHE A 686 -0.78 20.54 0.04
N PRO A 687 -1.54 21.50 0.64
CA PRO A 687 -1.06 22.34 1.71
C PRO A 687 -0.60 21.55 2.93
N SER A 688 -1.29 20.48 3.32
CA SER A 688 -0.86 19.66 4.47
C SER A 688 0.46 18.91 4.18
N LEU A 689 0.66 18.44 2.95
CA LEU A 689 1.92 17.85 2.48
C LEU A 689 3.04 18.92 2.42
N GLY A 690 2.74 20.10 1.87
CA GLY A 690 3.64 21.25 1.87
C GLY A 690 3.97 21.77 3.28
N LYS A 691 3.05 21.61 4.25
CA LYS A 691 3.28 21.97 5.66
C LYS A 691 4.37 21.12 6.29
N LEU A 692 4.42 19.82 6.01
CA LEU A 692 5.51 18.94 6.47
C LEU A 692 6.89 19.46 5.98
N TYR A 693 6.96 19.93 4.74
CA TYR A 693 8.17 20.53 4.20
C TYR A 693 8.49 21.90 4.83
N ILE A 694 7.49 22.78 4.99
CA ILE A 694 7.65 24.09 5.61
C ILE A 694 8.15 23.97 7.05
N ASP A 695 7.53 23.11 7.86
CA ASP A 695 7.90 22.91 9.26
C ASP A 695 9.34 22.37 9.36
N TYR A 696 9.70 21.38 8.53
CA TYR A 696 11.05 20.84 8.44
C TYR A 696 12.10 21.91 8.04
N MET A 697 11.81 22.71 7.01
CA MET A 697 12.72 23.77 6.57
C MET A 697 12.85 24.90 7.61
N LEU A 698 11.78 25.22 8.34
CA LEU A 698 11.82 26.19 9.44
C LEU A 698 12.64 25.69 10.64
N ASP A 699 12.58 24.39 10.95
CA ASP A 699 13.42 23.78 11.99
C ASP A 699 14.91 23.74 11.57
N LEU A 700 15.20 23.50 10.29
CA LEU A 700 16.57 23.61 9.73
C LEU A 700 17.12 25.06 9.75
N GLU A 701 16.27 26.05 9.45
CA GLU A 701 16.61 27.48 9.53
C GLU A 701 16.65 28.04 10.97
N SER A 702 16.28 27.24 11.98
CA SER A 702 16.16 27.71 13.36
C SER A 702 17.51 28.14 13.93
N GLU A 703 17.54 29.25 14.69
CA GLU A 703 18.72 29.69 15.45
C GLU A 703 19.05 28.70 16.60
N ASP A 704 18.03 28.00 17.09
CA ASP A 704 18.12 26.99 18.15
C ASP A 704 18.79 25.71 17.64
N GLU A 705 19.99 25.43 18.16
CA GLU A 705 20.81 24.28 17.78
C GLU A 705 20.14 22.94 18.11
N GLU A 706 19.39 22.84 19.21
CA GLU A 706 18.71 21.59 19.57
C GLU A 706 17.60 21.26 18.57
N ARG A 707 16.78 22.26 18.20
CA ARG A 707 15.78 22.11 17.14
C ARG A 707 16.41 21.73 15.80
N ARG A 708 17.51 22.38 15.41
CA ARG A 708 18.18 22.11 14.14
C ARG A 708 18.72 20.68 14.05
N LEU A 709 19.25 20.15 15.16
CA LEU A 709 19.72 18.76 15.26
C LEU A 709 18.55 17.75 15.30
N GLN A 710 17.41 18.12 15.87
CA GLN A 710 16.21 17.26 15.94
C GLN A 710 15.31 17.35 14.69
N ALA A 711 15.47 18.36 13.83
CA ALA A 711 14.62 18.68 12.68
C ALA A 711 14.27 17.45 11.82
N TYR A 712 15.28 16.63 11.49
CA TYR A 712 15.09 15.41 10.71
C TYR A 712 14.23 14.35 11.45
N ALA A 713 14.48 14.14 12.74
CA ALA A 713 13.72 13.19 13.55
C ALA A 713 12.26 13.65 13.74
N SER A 714 12.04 14.95 13.97
CA SER A 714 10.72 15.58 14.03
C SER A 714 9.95 15.46 12.71
N MET A 715 10.62 15.68 11.57
CA MET A 715 10.05 15.50 10.24
C MET A 715 9.62 14.05 10.00
N ILE A 716 10.47 13.06 10.31
CA ILE A 716 10.12 11.64 10.16
C ILE A 716 8.96 11.24 11.09
N ALA A 717 8.92 11.75 12.33
CA ALA A 717 7.80 11.51 13.25
C ALA A 717 6.48 12.10 12.69
N SER A 718 6.52 13.32 12.18
CA SER A 718 5.36 14.01 11.59
C SER A 718 4.90 13.34 10.29
N LEU A 719 5.82 12.85 9.47
CA LEU A 719 5.53 12.08 8.26
C LEU A 719 4.86 10.74 8.60
N ARG A 720 5.32 10.02 9.63
CA ARG A 720 4.65 8.80 10.12
C ARG A 720 3.22 9.07 10.60
N GLU A 721 2.99 10.18 11.32
CA GLU A 721 1.65 10.58 11.76
C GLU A 721 0.75 10.98 10.58
N PHE A 722 1.29 11.73 9.61
CA PHE A 722 0.56 12.13 8.40
C PHE A 722 0.11 10.93 7.57
N VAL A 723 1.02 9.97 7.36
CA VAL A 723 0.78 8.72 6.64
C VAL A 723 -0.27 7.85 7.35
N ALA A 724 -0.26 7.81 8.69
CA ALA A 724 -1.27 7.09 9.47
C ALA A 724 -2.69 7.73 9.35
N LYS A 725 -2.79 9.04 9.08
CA LYS A 725 -4.06 9.74 8.83
C LYS A 725 -4.53 9.66 7.37
N ASN A 726 -3.61 9.54 6.42
CA ASN A 726 -3.85 9.59 4.98
C ASN A 726 -3.53 8.23 4.33
N THR A 727 -4.19 7.15 4.79
CA THR A 727 -3.81 5.77 4.47
C THR A 727 -3.95 5.37 3.00
N LEU A 728 -4.69 6.15 2.20
CA LEU A 728 -4.94 5.91 0.77
C LEU A 728 -4.05 6.73 -0.16
N ASP A 729 -3.17 7.60 0.36
CA ASP A 729 -2.39 8.53 -0.45
C ASP A 729 -0.94 8.05 -0.62
N LEU A 730 -0.52 7.87 -1.88
CA LEU A 730 0.75 7.24 -2.26
C LEU A 730 1.99 8.07 -1.82
N ASP A 731 1.92 9.38 -1.99
CA ASP A 731 3.09 10.27 -2.07
C ASP A 731 3.93 10.27 -0.78
N ALA A 732 3.26 10.27 0.37
CA ALA A 732 3.89 10.31 1.67
C ALA A 732 4.49 8.95 2.09
N TYR A 733 3.91 7.83 1.64
CA TYR A 733 4.51 6.50 1.82
C TYR A 733 5.80 6.36 1.00
N VAL A 734 5.81 6.84 -0.24
CA VAL A 734 6.99 6.84 -1.12
C VAL A 734 8.10 7.72 -0.54
N LEU A 735 7.80 8.94 -0.09
CA LEU A 735 8.78 9.81 0.57
C LEU A 735 9.38 9.14 1.82
N LEU A 736 8.55 8.48 2.65
CA LEU A 736 9.00 7.78 3.85
C LEU A 736 9.89 6.57 3.51
N TYR A 737 9.58 5.83 2.42
CA TYR A 737 10.43 4.76 1.91
C TYR A 737 11.82 5.28 1.49
N CYS A 738 11.89 6.36 0.71
CA CYS A 738 13.15 6.96 0.28
C CYS A 738 14.02 7.39 1.47
N TYR A 739 13.41 7.99 2.50
CA TYR A 739 14.13 8.33 3.73
C TYR A 739 14.62 7.11 4.51
N TYR A 740 13.83 6.04 4.62
CA TYR A 740 14.28 4.80 5.25
C TYR A 740 15.41 4.11 4.46
N LYS A 741 15.34 4.15 3.12
CA LYS A 741 16.40 3.62 2.24
C LYS A 741 17.71 4.39 2.36
N ARG A 742 17.67 5.72 2.41
CA ARG A 742 18.86 6.59 2.66
C ARG A 742 19.59 6.33 3.98
N HIS A 743 18.96 5.62 4.93
CA HIS A 743 19.55 5.23 6.22
C HIS A 743 19.63 3.71 6.42
N ASP A 744 19.55 2.92 5.34
CA ASP A 744 19.62 1.44 5.36
C ASP A 744 18.60 0.76 6.31
N TYR A 745 17.48 1.42 6.61
CA TYR A 745 16.49 0.92 7.57
C TYR A 745 15.49 -0.05 6.89
N LEU A 746 16.00 -1.24 6.57
CA LEU A 746 15.27 -2.30 5.86
C LEU A 746 13.87 -2.62 6.42
N PRO A 747 13.63 -2.74 7.74
CA PRO A 747 12.27 -3.00 8.25
C PRO A 747 11.26 -1.90 7.89
N GLY A 748 11.71 -0.63 7.89
CA GLY A 748 10.89 0.50 7.44
C GLY A 748 10.65 0.49 5.94
N MET A 749 11.65 0.09 5.15
CA MET A 749 11.50 -0.09 3.70
C MET A 749 10.46 -1.16 3.36
N GLU A 750 10.52 -2.35 3.97
CA GLU A 750 9.50 -3.40 3.74
C GLU A 750 8.10 -2.97 4.22
N PHE A 751 8.00 -2.28 5.38
CA PHE A 751 6.72 -1.77 5.88
C PHE A 751 6.08 -0.74 4.94
N THR A 752 6.87 0.21 4.44
CA THR A 752 6.39 1.21 3.48
C THR A 752 6.06 0.57 2.12
N ARG A 753 6.87 -0.41 1.67
CA ARG A 753 6.60 -1.17 0.44
C ARG A 753 5.28 -1.94 0.48
N LEU A 754 5.02 -2.69 1.56
CA LEU A 754 3.71 -3.33 1.80
C LEU A 754 2.55 -2.35 1.61
N ARG A 755 2.71 -1.09 2.02
CA ARG A 755 1.67 -0.08 1.92
C ARG A 755 1.54 0.48 0.50
N PHE A 756 2.61 1.01 -0.09
CA PHE A 756 2.50 1.71 -1.38
C PHE A 756 2.25 0.77 -2.57
N GLU A 757 2.75 -0.48 -2.56
CA GLU A 757 2.48 -1.44 -3.64
C GLU A 757 0.98 -1.79 -3.71
N ASN A 758 0.33 -1.89 -2.55
CA ASN A 758 -1.11 -2.11 -2.45
C ASN A 758 -1.95 -0.85 -2.76
N LEU A 759 -1.32 0.30 -3.06
CA LEU A 759 -1.99 1.53 -3.50
C LEU A 759 -1.85 1.78 -5.01
N TYR A 760 -1.14 0.94 -5.77
CA TYR A 760 -0.89 1.19 -7.20
C TYR A 760 -2.12 1.24 -8.10
N GLY A 761 -3.24 0.64 -7.66
CA GLY A 761 -4.55 0.69 -8.32
C GLY A 761 -5.50 1.78 -7.80
N VAL A 762 -5.13 2.50 -6.74
CA VAL A 762 -5.94 3.58 -6.16
C VAL A 762 -5.71 4.87 -6.94
N PRO A 763 -6.77 5.60 -7.38
CA PRO A 763 -6.62 6.89 -8.03
C PRO A 763 -5.84 7.90 -7.17
N ARG A 764 -4.83 8.55 -7.76
CA ARG A 764 -4.04 9.60 -7.09
C ARG A 764 -4.77 10.94 -7.17
N LYS A 765 -4.70 11.73 -6.10
CA LYS A 765 -5.15 13.13 -6.11
C LYS A 765 -4.35 13.93 -7.12
N ASN A 766 -5.01 14.76 -7.93
CA ASN A 766 -4.36 15.61 -8.92
C ASN A 766 -4.27 17.06 -8.44
N LEU A 767 -3.11 17.69 -8.65
CA LEU A 767 -2.92 19.14 -8.49
C LEU A 767 -3.25 19.81 -9.83
N ALA A 768 -4.54 20.07 -10.04
CA ALA A 768 -5.10 20.71 -11.23
C ALA A 768 -5.53 22.16 -10.95
N GLY A 769 -5.65 22.97 -12.00
CA GLY A 769 -6.11 24.37 -11.88
C GLY A 769 -5.18 25.27 -11.08
N THR A 770 -3.86 25.09 -11.22
CA THR A 770 -2.82 25.93 -10.60
C THR A 770 -1.96 26.61 -11.67
N PRO A 771 -1.34 27.77 -11.36
CA PRO A 771 -0.29 28.35 -12.19
C PRO A 771 0.82 27.34 -12.49
N VAL A 772 1.44 27.42 -13.67
CA VAL A 772 2.63 26.62 -14.02
C VAL A 772 3.70 26.78 -12.95
N SER A 773 4.23 25.66 -12.45
CA SER A 773 5.21 25.65 -11.37
C SER A 773 6.57 26.17 -11.84
N LEU A 774 7.38 26.71 -10.92
CA LEU A 774 8.75 27.11 -11.23
C LEU A 774 9.64 25.92 -11.67
N PHE A 775 9.22 24.66 -11.42
CA PHE A 775 9.89 23.50 -11.98
C PHE A 775 9.56 23.33 -13.47
N GLU A 776 8.26 23.32 -13.81
CA GLU A 776 7.77 23.21 -15.18
C GLU A 776 8.25 24.38 -16.07
N LEU A 777 8.44 25.59 -15.52
CA LEU A 777 9.02 26.74 -16.25
C LEU A 777 10.49 26.53 -16.70
N PHE A 778 11.21 25.55 -16.16
CA PHE A 778 12.58 25.20 -16.55
C PHE A 778 12.66 23.84 -17.25
N LEU A 779 11.78 22.90 -16.89
CA LEU A 779 11.67 21.56 -17.46
C LEU A 779 10.18 21.18 -17.60
N PRO A 780 9.50 21.61 -18.68
CA PRO A 780 8.09 21.32 -18.92
C PRO A 780 7.85 19.94 -19.56
N GLU A 781 8.86 19.36 -20.21
CA GLU A 781 8.78 18.06 -20.85
C GLU A 781 9.02 16.93 -19.84
N GLU A 782 8.15 15.92 -19.83
CA GLU A 782 8.35 14.73 -19.03
C GLU A 782 9.31 13.78 -19.74
N PHE A 783 10.45 13.47 -19.12
CA PHE A 783 11.42 12.54 -19.70
C PHE A 783 10.91 11.10 -19.69
N GLU A 784 11.03 10.41 -20.84
CA GLU A 784 10.72 8.98 -20.93
C GLU A 784 11.66 8.16 -20.04
N GLN A 785 11.09 7.30 -19.21
CA GLN A 785 11.86 6.37 -18.40
C GLN A 785 12.41 5.21 -19.24
N SER A 786 13.62 4.75 -18.92
CA SER A 786 14.22 3.58 -19.55
C SER A 786 13.29 2.37 -19.53
N SER A 787 13.29 1.56 -20.59
CA SER A 787 12.56 0.29 -20.67
C SER A 787 13.04 -0.76 -19.64
N ALA A 788 14.17 -0.53 -18.96
CA ALA A 788 14.64 -1.33 -17.83
C ALA A 788 14.02 -0.91 -16.47
N SER A 789 13.18 0.13 -16.43
CA SER A 789 12.56 0.64 -15.21
C SER A 789 11.53 -0.33 -14.65
N THR A 790 11.65 -0.69 -13.37
CA THR A 790 10.65 -1.54 -12.71
C THR A 790 9.38 -0.75 -12.36
N MET A 791 8.26 -1.45 -12.13
CA MET A 791 6.97 -0.84 -11.77
C MET A 791 7.07 0.17 -10.61
N MET A 792 7.95 -0.05 -9.64
CA MET A 792 8.21 0.89 -8.53
C MET A 792 8.70 2.25 -9.06
N HIS A 793 9.70 2.26 -9.94
CA HIS A 793 10.28 3.47 -10.51
C HIS A 793 9.25 4.24 -11.37
N VAL A 794 8.38 3.51 -12.09
CA VAL A 794 7.27 4.09 -12.87
C VAL A 794 6.25 4.79 -11.97
N LYS A 795 5.92 4.20 -10.82
CA LYS A 795 4.99 4.79 -9.85
C LYS A 795 5.61 5.91 -9.01
N PHE A 796 6.94 5.95 -8.87
CA PHE A 796 7.67 6.99 -8.12
C PHE A 796 7.84 8.30 -8.92
N TYR A 797 8.00 8.25 -10.25
CA TYR A 797 8.17 9.47 -11.06
C TYR A 797 7.05 10.50 -10.88
N PRO A 798 5.74 10.14 -10.99
CA PRO A 798 4.68 11.12 -10.81
C PRO A 798 4.46 11.51 -9.33
N VAL A 799 5.13 10.86 -8.37
CA VAL A 799 5.25 11.35 -6.97
C VAL A 799 6.33 12.43 -6.89
N PHE A 800 7.48 12.22 -7.53
CA PHE A 800 8.51 13.23 -7.70
C PHE A 800 7.94 14.52 -8.35
N THR A 801 7.18 14.41 -9.44
CA THR A 801 6.58 15.59 -10.10
C THR A 801 5.58 16.30 -9.18
N THR A 802 4.85 15.57 -8.33
CA THR A 802 3.94 16.18 -7.34
C THR A 802 4.71 17.04 -6.33
N PHE A 803 5.81 16.54 -5.75
CA PHE A 803 6.64 17.34 -4.84
C PHE A 803 7.31 18.53 -5.56
N ALA A 804 7.75 18.36 -6.80
CA ALA A 804 8.35 19.42 -7.60
C ALA A 804 7.35 20.55 -7.91
N ARG A 805 6.13 20.21 -8.35
CA ARG A 805 5.05 21.17 -8.67
C ARG A 805 4.53 21.94 -7.46
N ILE A 806 4.60 21.36 -6.26
CA ILE A 806 4.24 22.04 -4.98
C ILE A 806 5.34 23.02 -4.51
N GLY A 807 6.57 22.90 -5.01
CA GLY A 807 7.72 23.65 -4.50
C GLY A 807 8.46 22.96 -3.34
N ALA A 808 8.14 21.71 -3.04
CA ALA A 808 8.78 20.91 -2.01
C ALA A 808 10.11 20.28 -2.51
N TYR A 809 11.00 21.09 -3.08
CA TYR A 809 12.13 20.60 -3.89
C TYR A 809 13.09 19.66 -3.17
N GLY A 810 13.33 19.83 -1.86
CA GLY A 810 14.15 18.91 -1.08
C GLY A 810 13.48 17.52 -0.91
N PHE A 811 12.15 17.44 -0.86
CA PHE A 811 11.43 16.16 -0.91
C PHE A 811 11.41 15.60 -2.34
N ALA A 812 11.31 16.45 -3.36
CA ALA A 812 11.43 16.03 -4.76
C ALA A 812 12.81 15.41 -5.05
N GLU A 813 13.91 16.02 -4.58
CA GLU A 813 15.28 15.47 -4.69
C GLU A 813 15.41 14.11 -3.99
N VAL A 814 14.80 13.94 -2.80
CA VAL A 814 14.76 12.65 -2.08
C VAL A 814 14.09 11.54 -2.88
N VAL A 815 13.02 11.84 -3.63
CA VAL A 815 12.35 10.85 -4.50
C VAL A 815 13.10 10.68 -5.82
N PHE A 816 13.66 11.75 -6.39
CA PHE A 816 14.37 11.69 -7.67
C PHE A 816 15.66 10.88 -7.60
N ASP A 817 16.46 11.00 -6.53
CA ASP A 817 17.68 10.21 -6.33
C ASP A 817 17.44 8.69 -6.46
N GLU A 818 16.24 8.23 -6.07
CA GLU A 818 15.85 6.82 -6.10
C GLU A 818 15.42 6.32 -7.49
N ILE A 819 15.07 7.22 -8.40
CA ILE A 819 14.70 6.92 -9.79
C ILE A 819 15.71 7.46 -10.81
N GLN A 820 16.75 8.18 -10.38
CA GLN A 820 17.72 8.83 -11.26
C GLN A 820 18.40 7.84 -12.24
N SER A 821 18.60 6.59 -11.84
CA SER A 821 19.16 5.52 -12.67
C SER A 821 18.25 5.06 -13.82
N CYS A 822 16.98 5.45 -13.83
CA CYS A 822 16.02 5.17 -14.89
C CYS A 822 16.12 6.16 -16.07
N PHE A 823 16.87 7.25 -15.91
CA PHE A 823 17.06 8.31 -16.91
C PHE A 823 18.48 8.29 -17.48
N THR A 824 18.69 8.94 -18.62
CA THR A 824 20.05 9.17 -19.13
C THR A 824 20.83 10.10 -18.21
N ALA A 825 22.16 10.03 -18.26
CA ALA A 825 23.04 10.90 -17.48
C ALA A 825 22.79 12.40 -17.76
N THR A 826 22.31 12.75 -18.96
CA THR A 826 21.98 14.13 -19.33
C THR A 826 20.68 14.59 -18.67
N GLU A 827 19.59 13.81 -18.77
CA GLU A 827 18.29 14.13 -18.15
C GLU A 827 18.41 14.19 -16.63
N ALA A 828 19.11 13.23 -16.03
CA ALA A 828 19.44 13.23 -14.61
C ALA A 828 20.19 14.50 -14.18
N TYR A 829 21.14 14.98 -14.99
CA TYR A 829 21.83 16.24 -14.76
C TYR A 829 20.91 17.45 -14.89
N LEU A 830 20.01 17.48 -15.88
CA LEU A 830 19.05 18.57 -16.06
C LEU A 830 18.12 18.70 -14.85
N VAL A 831 17.49 17.59 -14.41
CA VAL A 831 16.58 17.58 -13.26
C VAL A 831 17.31 17.99 -11.97
N THR A 832 18.44 17.36 -11.66
CA THR A 832 19.19 17.68 -10.43
C THR A 832 19.74 19.10 -10.41
N SER A 833 20.14 19.65 -11.57
CA SER A 833 20.56 21.06 -11.68
C SER A 833 19.38 22.02 -11.50
N THR A 834 18.22 21.71 -12.06
CA THR A 834 16.98 22.50 -11.90
C THR A 834 16.53 22.54 -10.44
N LEU A 835 16.50 21.39 -9.76
CA LEU A 835 16.18 21.33 -8.33
C LEU A 835 17.14 22.17 -7.49
N LYS A 836 18.45 22.17 -7.81
CA LYS A 836 19.45 22.99 -7.11
C LYS A 836 19.33 24.48 -7.39
N ILE A 837 18.99 24.88 -8.63
CA ILE A 837 18.64 26.26 -8.98
C ILE A 837 17.48 26.75 -8.12
N LEU A 838 16.39 25.97 -8.05
CA LEU A 838 15.16 26.34 -7.35
C LEU A 838 15.32 26.35 -5.82
N GLN A 839 16.09 25.40 -5.27
CA GLN A 839 16.50 25.41 -3.86
C GLN A 839 17.49 26.54 -3.51
N ARG A 840 18.05 27.25 -4.49
CA ARG A 840 19.16 28.23 -4.34
C ARG A 840 20.45 27.60 -3.80
N ASN A 841 20.65 26.31 -4.05
CA ASN A 841 21.82 25.51 -3.66
C ASN A 841 22.86 25.41 -4.79
N ILE A 842 23.07 26.52 -5.52
CA ILE A 842 24.14 26.68 -6.51
C ILE A 842 25.17 27.65 -5.94
N ASP A 843 26.35 27.13 -5.61
CA ASP A 843 27.49 27.91 -5.14
C ASP A 843 28.53 28.12 -6.26
N GLU A 844 29.71 28.66 -5.93
CA GLU A 844 30.84 28.78 -6.87
C GLU A 844 31.54 27.44 -7.18
N THR A 845 31.28 26.37 -6.42
CA THR A 845 32.00 25.07 -6.55
C THR A 845 31.28 24.08 -7.46
N PHE A 846 29.97 24.21 -7.65
CA PHE A 846 29.16 23.41 -8.57
C PHE A 846 29.77 23.39 -9.99
N LYS A 847 29.77 22.22 -10.64
CA LYS A 847 30.41 22.06 -11.96
C LYS A 847 29.36 21.92 -13.04
N VAL A 848 29.34 22.91 -13.94
CA VAL A 848 28.55 22.87 -15.16
C VAL A 848 29.06 21.75 -16.05
N MET A 849 28.15 20.86 -16.48
CA MET A 849 28.44 19.73 -17.36
C MET A 849 27.86 19.97 -18.75
N VAL A 850 28.54 19.47 -19.76
CA VAL A 850 28.05 19.43 -21.15
C VAL A 850 28.28 18.02 -21.67
N PHE A 851 27.20 17.36 -22.06
CA PHE A 851 27.15 16.01 -22.60
C PHE A 851 27.09 16.06 -24.14
N PRO A 852 27.75 15.13 -24.85
CA PRO A 852 27.67 15.07 -26.30
C PRO A 852 26.26 14.67 -26.74
N THR A 853 25.67 15.43 -27.67
CA THR A 853 24.35 15.14 -28.24
C THR A 853 24.44 14.74 -29.72
N SER A 854 23.40 14.06 -30.20
CA SER A 854 23.24 13.70 -31.61
C SER A 854 22.70 14.86 -32.45
N LYS A 855 22.79 14.75 -33.78
CA LYS A 855 22.17 15.69 -34.73
C LYS A 855 20.69 15.39 -35.05
N SER A 856 20.08 14.43 -34.35
CA SER A 856 18.63 14.19 -34.42
C SER A 856 17.86 15.30 -33.72
N VAL A 857 16.55 15.45 -33.97
CA VAL A 857 15.69 16.44 -33.31
C VAL A 857 15.82 16.38 -31.79
N ALA A 858 15.59 15.20 -31.19
CA ALA A 858 15.81 14.99 -29.74
C ALA A 858 17.25 15.31 -29.26
N GLY A 859 18.25 15.19 -30.12
CA GLY A 859 19.63 15.57 -29.80
C GLY A 859 19.90 17.08 -29.86
N LYS A 860 19.25 17.81 -30.79
CA LYS A 860 19.22 19.27 -30.78
C LYS A 860 18.48 19.79 -29.54
N LEU A 861 17.28 19.27 -29.29
CA LEU A 861 16.45 19.62 -28.14
C LEU A 861 17.22 19.42 -26.82
N MET A 862 17.88 18.27 -26.65
CA MET A 862 18.74 17.98 -25.48
C MET A 862 20.00 18.87 -25.41
N HIS A 863 20.47 19.45 -26.51
CA HIS A 863 21.52 20.48 -26.50
C HIS A 863 20.95 21.83 -26.04
N HIS A 864 19.78 22.22 -26.53
CA HIS A 864 19.08 23.43 -26.12
C HIS A 864 18.71 23.40 -24.63
N TYR A 865 18.23 22.28 -24.09
CA TYR A 865 18.01 22.11 -22.64
C TYR A 865 19.29 22.29 -21.82
N GLN A 866 20.42 21.72 -22.26
CA GLN A 866 21.69 21.91 -21.58
C GLN A 866 22.14 23.38 -21.61
N ALA A 867 21.99 24.07 -22.74
CA ALA A 867 22.27 25.51 -22.83
C ALA A 867 21.34 26.33 -21.92
N HIS A 868 20.04 26.03 -21.92
CA HIS A 868 19.05 26.65 -21.04
C HIS A 868 19.43 26.49 -19.55
N ILE A 869 19.63 25.25 -19.08
CA ILE A 869 19.95 24.98 -17.67
C ILE A 869 21.32 25.54 -17.28
N ASN A 870 22.34 25.34 -18.10
CA ASN A 870 23.70 25.83 -17.81
C ASN A 870 23.77 27.37 -17.79
N GLY A 871 23.08 28.04 -18.71
CA GLY A 871 22.94 29.50 -18.69
C GLY A 871 22.21 29.98 -17.44
N ASN A 872 21.21 29.24 -16.98
CA ASN A 872 20.49 29.55 -15.74
C ASN A 872 21.32 29.30 -14.47
N VAL A 873 22.22 28.31 -14.45
CA VAL A 873 23.23 28.14 -13.38
C VAL A 873 24.19 29.34 -13.32
N GLU A 874 24.73 29.79 -14.46
CA GLU A 874 25.64 30.95 -14.44
C GLU A 874 24.88 32.26 -14.14
N TYR A 875 23.60 32.38 -14.54
CA TYR A 875 22.74 33.50 -14.16
C TYR A 875 22.51 33.58 -12.65
N THR A 876 22.25 32.47 -11.95
CA THR A 876 22.07 32.48 -10.48
C THR A 876 23.36 32.81 -9.73
N ARG A 877 24.53 32.58 -10.34
CA ARG A 877 25.85 33.01 -9.85
C ARG A 877 26.17 34.49 -10.12
N GLY A 878 25.33 35.21 -10.86
CA GLY A 878 25.59 36.58 -11.30
C GLY A 878 26.64 36.69 -12.43
N ARG A 879 27.03 35.56 -13.04
CA ARG A 879 27.97 35.48 -14.15
C ARG A 879 27.23 35.67 -15.48
N TYR A 880 26.77 36.91 -15.67
CA TYR A 880 25.84 37.23 -16.75
C TYR A 880 26.44 37.10 -18.17
N ASP A 881 27.75 37.27 -18.33
CA ASP A 881 28.44 37.07 -19.61
C ASP A 881 28.40 35.60 -20.06
N GLU A 882 28.73 34.69 -19.16
CA GLU A 882 28.66 33.25 -19.36
C GLU A 882 27.21 32.79 -19.59
N ALA A 883 26.26 33.33 -18.81
CA ALA A 883 24.83 33.07 -19.00
C ALA A 883 24.35 33.49 -20.39
N MET A 884 24.67 34.73 -20.83
CA MET A 884 24.36 35.20 -22.18
C MET A 884 25.01 34.35 -23.27
N ARG A 885 26.21 33.80 -23.04
CA ARG A 885 26.87 32.91 -24.01
C ARG A 885 26.04 31.65 -24.24
N TYR A 886 25.56 31.01 -23.17
CA TYR A 886 24.68 29.84 -23.29
C TYR A 886 23.31 30.20 -23.87
N PHE A 887 22.66 31.28 -23.41
CA PHE A 887 21.34 31.64 -23.92
C PHE A 887 21.34 32.01 -25.42
N ARG A 888 22.44 32.52 -25.98
CA ARG A 888 22.58 32.73 -27.43
C ARG A 888 22.52 31.43 -28.24
N GLU A 889 22.88 30.29 -27.67
CA GLU A 889 22.75 28.98 -28.33
C GLU A 889 21.26 28.65 -28.59
N LEU A 890 20.32 29.19 -27.80
CA LEU A 890 18.87 29.02 -28.01
C LEU A 890 18.32 29.81 -29.21
N LEU A 891 19.07 30.80 -29.72
CA LEU A 891 18.65 31.54 -30.92
C LEU A 891 18.75 30.71 -32.20
N THR A 892 19.46 29.57 -32.17
CA THR A 892 19.62 28.69 -33.34
C THR A 892 18.45 27.71 -33.55
N ILE A 893 17.47 27.67 -32.65
CA ILE A 893 16.23 26.87 -32.83
C ILE A 893 15.55 27.30 -34.13
N GLU A 894 15.21 26.33 -34.99
CA GLU A 894 14.71 26.60 -36.34
C GLU A 894 13.27 27.15 -36.32
N GLU A 895 12.72 27.55 -37.47
CA GLU A 895 11.33 28.03 -37.57
C GLU A 895 10.31 26.89 -37.62
N GLU A 896 10.72 25.72 -38.08
CA GLU A 896 9.90 24.50 -38.10
C GLU A 896 9.81 23.83 -36.70
N GLU A 897 10.65 24.26 -35.75
CA GLU A 897 10.72 23.80 -34.35
C GLU A 897 10.07 24.82 -33.39
N GLU A 898 9.04 25.56 -33.83
CA GLU A 898 8.45 26.68 -33.06
C GLU A 898 7.87 26.27 -31.70
N GLU A 899 7.30 25.07 -31.59
CA GLU A 899 6.76 24.51 -30.33
C GLU A 899 7.86 24.31 -29.27
N GLU A 900 9.10 23.98 -29.65
CA GLU A 900 10.22 23.79 -28.72
C GLU A 900 10.63 25.10 -28.01
N ARG A 901 10.27 26.27 -28.56
CA ARG A 901 10.67 27.58 -28.02
C ARG A 901 10.01 27.90 -26.68
N GLU A 902 8.83 27.34 -26.42
CA GLU A 902 8.11 27.50 -25.14
C GLU A 902 8.96 27.02 -23.96
N TYR A 903 9.64 25.89 -24.15
CA TYR A 903 10.47 25.26 -23.12
C TYR A 903 11.63 26.16 -22.67
N PHE A 904 12.02 27.13 -23.51
CA PHE A 904 13.17 27.99 -23.29
C PHE A 904 12.82 29.46 -23.01
N LYS A 905 11.52 29.79 -22.86
CA LYS A 905 10.99 31.14 -22.63
C LYS A 905 11.76 31.91 -21.55
N VAL A 906 11.98 31.31 -20.37
CA VAL A 906 12.74 31.95 -19.25
C VAL A 906 14.12 32.44 -19.68
N SER A 907 14.86 31.61 -20.43
CA SER A 907 16.24 31.89 -20.85
C SER A 907 16.32 32.88 -21.99
N LEU A 908 15.38 32.82 -22.95
CA LEU A 908 15.25 33.81 -24.02
C LEU A 908 14.89 35.19 -23.46
N MET A 909 13.98 35.27 -22.49
CA MET A 909 13.62 36.53 -21.83
C MET A 909 14.76 37.09 -20.96
N ARG A 910 15.53 36.23 -20.27
CA ARG A 910 16.76 36.64 -19.57
C ARG A 910 17.80 37.19 -20.54
N LEU A 911 18.00 36.56 -21.71
CA LEU A 911 18.88 37.09 -22.76
C LEU A 911 18.41 38.45 -23.26
N GLY A 912 17.10 38.59 -23.57
CA GLY A 912 16.50 39.83 -24.03
C GLY A 912 16.75 40.99 -23.05
N ARG A 913 16.48 40.75 -21.75
CA ARG A 913 16.70 41.77 -20.71
C ARG A 913 18.18 42.11 -20.50
N LEU A 914 19.06 41.11 -20.43
CA LEU A 914 20.50 41.32 -20.26
C LEU A 914 21.15 42.03 -21.45
N ALA A 915 20.70 41.75 -22.67
CA ALA A 915 21.12 42.46 -23.87
C ALA A 915 20.64 43.92 -23.85
N PHE A 916 19.37 44.14 -23.49
CA PHE A 916 18.76 45.47 -23.39
C PHE A 916 19.46 46.37 -22.36
N ASP A 917 19.72 45.87 -21.14
CA ASP A 917 20.44 46.63 -20.10
C ASP A 917 21.94 46.88 -20.45
N ARG A 918 22.48 46.18 -21.44
CA ARG A 918 23.82 46.41 -22.02
C ARG A 918 23.80 47.32 -23.25
N GLY A 919 22.63 47.73 -23.73
CA GLY A 919 22.47 48.54 -24.95
C GLY A 919 22.59 47.76 -26.27
N ASP A 920 22.59 46.43 -26.23
CA ASP A 920 22.58 45.56 -27.42
C ASP A 920 21.12 45.31 -27.84
N TYR A 921 20.51 46.36 -28.41
CA TYR A 921 19.07 46.38 -28.69
C TYR A 921 18.68 45.43 -29.85
N GLU A 922 19.56 45.21 -30.84
CA GLU A 922 19.36 44.19 -31.87
C GLU A 922 19.28 42.78 -31.26
N LEU A 923 20.21 42.40 -30.38
CA LEU A 923 20.18 41.10 -29.71
C LEU A 923 18.96 40.97 -28.78
N ALA A 924 18.59 42.06 -28.09
CA ALA A 924 17.38 42.10 -27.28
C ALA A 924 16.13 41.82 -28.13
N ASN A 925 15.96 42.52 -29.26
CA ASN A 925 14.85 42.27 -30.17
C ASN A 925 14.86 40.84 -30.73
N GLN A 926 16.03 40.30 -31.13
CA GLN A 926 16.15 38.91 -31.61
C GLN A 926 15.73 37.87 -30.54
N ALA A 927 16.07 38.11 -29.27
CA ALA A 927 15.69 37.22 -28.18
C ALA A 927 14.18 37.27 -27.90
N TYR A 928 13.56 38.46 -27.93
CA TYR A 928 12.11 38.59 -27.81
C TYR A 928 11.35 38.09 -29.07
N ASP A 929 11.95 38.17 -30.26
CA ASP A 929 11.41 37.57 -31.50
C ASP A 929 11.35 36.05 -31.44
N LYS A 930 12.28 35.41 -30.71
CA LYS A 930 12.29 33.96 -30.45
C LYS A 930 11.37 33.54 -29.29
N CYS A 931 10.86 34.48 -28.50
CA CYS A 931 9.87 34.17 -27.47
C CYS A 931 8.50 33.93 -28.14
N PRO A 932 7.88 32.75 -27.96
CA PRO A 932 6.60 32.44 -28.58
C PRO A 932 5.44 33.22 -27.96
N GLN A 933 4.39 33.45 -28.75
CA GLN A 933 3.24 34.29 -28.40
C GLN A 933 2.03 33.43 -28.01
N HIS A 934 2.06 32.90 -26.78
CA HIS A 934 1.15 31.85 -26.27
C HIS A 934 -0.37 32.16 -26.37
N CYS A 935 -0.75 33.43 -26.48
CA CYS A 935 -2.11 33.91 -26.73
C CYS A 935 -2.04 35.33 -27.30
N ASN A 936 -2.90 35.67 -28.26
CA ASN A 936 -2.92 37.02 -28.85
C ASN A 936 -3.23 38.14 -27.84
N LYS A 937 -3.77 37.83 -26.65
CA LYS A 937 -4.22 38.82 -25.66
C LYS A 937 -3.35 38.97 -24.40
N MET A 938 -2.47 38.00 -24.09
CA MET A 938 -1.79 37.93 -22.78
C MET A 938 -0.33 37.48 -22.95
N ASN A 939 0.52 38.39 -23.44
CA ASN A 939 1.98 38.24 -23.48
C ASN A 939 2.64 39.58 -23.14
N PHE A 940 2.33 40.10 -21.95
CA PHE A 940 2.75 41.44 -21.52
C PHE A 940 4.27 41.58 -21.60
N LEU A 941 5.01 40.70 -20.92
CA LEU A 941 6.43 40.94 -20.66
C LEU A 941 7.29 40.80 -21.93
N VAL A 942 6.92 39.88 -22.83
CA VAL A 942 7.55 39.75 -24.16
C VAL A 942 7.23 40.96 -25.04
N SER A 943 5.97 41.40 -25.07
CA SER A 943 5.55 42.55 -25.88
C SER A 943 6.17 43.86 -25.38
N TYR A 944 6.26 44.03 -24.06
CA TYR A 944 6.87 45.21 -23.43
C TYR A 944 8.37 45.27 -23.72
N GLY A 945 9.11 44.18 -23.46
CA GLY A 945 10.55 44.10 -23.76
C GLY A 945 10.86 44.32 -25.24
N LYS A 946 10.06 43.74 -26.15
CA LYS A 946 10.20 43.94 -27.59
C LYS A 946 9.87 45.38 -28.02
N GLY A 947 8.78 45.95 -27.50
CA GLY A 947 8.38 47.34 -27.76
C GLY A 947 9.47 48.33 -27.35
N LEU A 948 10.09 48.13 -26.19
CA LEU A 948 11.24 48.91 -25.74
C LEU A 948 12.45 48.71 -26.66
N ALA A 949 12.83 47.46 -27.00
CA ALA A 949 13.95 47.21 -27.91
C ALA A 949 13.76 47.93 -29.26
N LEU A 950 12.57 47.81 -29.87
CA LEU A 950 12.22 48.50 -31.13
C LEU A 950 12.23 50.04 -31.00
N TYR A 951 11.81 50.58 -29.86
CA TYR A 951 11.87 52.02 -29.58
C TYR A 951 13.32 52.53 -29.58
N TYR A 952 14.22 51.84 -28.87
CA TYR A 952 15.64 52.20 -28.82
C TYR A 952 16.37 51.94 -30.15
N LEU A 953 15.88 51.01 -30.97
CA LEU A 953 16.28 50.82 -32.39
C LEU A 953 15.71 51.89 -33.35
N ASN A 954 14.96 52.88 -32.86
CA ASN A 954 14.28 53.91 -33.66
C ASN A 954 13.28 53.33 -34.70
N ARG A 955 12.74 52.13 -34.46
CA ARG A 955 11.68 51.48 -35.26
C ARG A 955 10.31 51.78 -34.66
N LEU A 956 9.97 53.08 -34.62
CA LEU A 956 8.89 53.61 -33.78
C LEU A 956 7.49 53.07 -34.11
N GLU A 957 7.15 52.90 -35.39
CA GLU A 957 5.86 52.31 -35.81
C GLU A 957 5.70 50.87 -35.31
N GLU A 958 6.77 50.08 -35.33
CA GLU A 958 6.75 48.70 -34.82
C GLU A 958 6.76 48.67 -33.29
N ALA A 959 7.48 49.59 -32.64
CA ALA A 959 7.44 49.76 -31.19
C ALA A 959 6.02 50.06 -30.69
N ILE A 960 5.29 50.96 -31.36
CA ILE A 960 3.89 51.29 -31.05
C ILE A 960 2.99 50.04 -31.12
N LEU A 961 3.19 49.16 -32.12
CA LEU A 961 2.40 47.93 -32.25
C LEU A 961 2.55 47.01 -31.02
N TYR A 962 3.78 46.82 -30.53
CA TYR A 962 4.02 45.94 -29.38
C TYR A 962 3.69 46.60 -28.04
N LEU A 963 3.92 47.92 -27.90
CA LEU A 963 3.51 48.66 -26.72
C LEU A 963 1.97 48.76 -26.60
N ALA A 964 1.24 48.90 -27.71
CA ALA A 964 -0.23 48.90 -27.69
C ALA A 964 -0.81 47.55 -27.24
N ARG A 965 -0.20 46.42 -27.62
CA ARG A 965 -0.60 45.09 -27.09
C ARG A 965 -0.45 45.00 -25.57
N CYS A 966 0.47 45.76 -24.96
CA CYS A 966 0.64 45.78 -23.51
C CYS A 966 -0.53 46.45 -22.78
N THR A 967 -1.38 47.22 -23.48
CA THR A 967 -2.61 47.81 -22.91
C THR A 967 -3.84 46.90 -23.06
N GLU A 968 -3.70 45.71 -23.65
CA GLU A 968 -4.78 44.70 -23.74
C GLU A 968 -4.92 43.86 -22.45
N VAL A 969 -3.95 43.98 -21.53
CA VAL A 969 -3.96 43.32 -20.22
C VAL A 969 -4.75 44.17 -19.23
N GLU A 970 -5.58 43.54 -18.39
CA GLU A 970 -6.44 44.20 -17.39
C GLU A 970 -5.68 44.83 -16.19
N VAL A 971 -4.38 45.07 -16.33
CA VAL A 971 -3.54 45.73 -15.33
C VAL A 971 -2.96 47.02 -15.90
N PHE A 972 -3.16 48.13 -15.20
CA PHE A 972 -2.75 49.44 -15.67
C PHE A 972 -1.25 49.68 -15.42
N VAL A 973 -0.47 49.77 -16.50
CA VAL A 973 0.98 50.06 -16.43
C VAL A 973 1.26 51.46 -17.00
N PRO A 974 1.59 52.46 -16.16
CA PRO A 974 1.83 53.85 -16.60
C PRO A 974 2.93 53.96 -17.67
N ASP A 975 4.00 53.18 -17.53
CA ASP A 975 5.18 53.25 -18.39
C ASP A 975 4.87 52.93 -19.85
N VAL A 976 3.99 51.96 -20.10
CA VAL A 976 3.52 51.61 -21.46
C VAL A 976 2.93 52.83 -22.16
N TRP A 977 2.05 53.55 -21.46
CA TRP A 977 1.43 54.78 -21.96
C TRP A 977 2.44 55.92 -22.13
N GLY A 978 3.44 56.01 -21.25
CA GLY A 978 4.56 56.96 -21.37
C GLY A 978 5.38 56.73 -22.64
N TYR A 979 5.80 55.49 -22.92
CA TYR A 979 6.52 55.17 -24.16
C TYR A 979 5.65 55.29 -25.41
N LEU A 980 4.35 54.96 -25.35
CA LEU A 980 3.41 55.22 -26.45
C LEU A 980 3.28 56.72 -26.75
N ALA A 981 3.23 57.57 -25.72
CA ALA A 981 3.18 59.02 -25.88
C ALA A 981 4.44 59.55 -26.56
N ILE A 982 5.62 59.19 -26.06
CA ILE A 982 6.92 59.62 -26.62
C ILE A 982 7.11 59.11 -28.06
N SER A 983 6.71 57.86 -28.34
CA SER A 983 6.78 57.28 -29.69
C SER A 983 5.91 58.04 -30.68
N ASN A 984 4.67 58.36 -30.33
CA ASN A 984 3.77 59.14 -31.19
C ASN A 984 4.24 60.61 -31.32
N LEU A 985 4.82 61.19 -30.27
CA LEU A 985 5.38 62.54 -30.31
C LEU A 985 6.57 62.64 -31.28
N ARG A 986 7.47 61.64 -31.27
CA ARG A 986 8.59 61.51 -32.22
C ARG A 986 8.14 61.25 -33.67
N LEU A 987 6.90 60.80 -33.88
CA LEU A 987 6.27 60.64 -35.19
C LEU A 987 5.36 61.83 -35.58
N HIS A 988 5.41 62.93 -34.83
CA HIS A 988 4.58 64.14 -35.04
C HIS A 988 3.05 63.91 -34.97
N ARG A 989 2.62 62.86 -34.24
CA ARG A 989 1.21 62.56 -33.93
C ARG A 989 0.82 63.15 -32.58
N ASN A 990 0.86 64.49 -32.51
CA ASN A 990 0.81 65.23 -31.25
C ASN A 990 -0.50 65.01 -30.49
N LYS A 991 -1.62 64.76 -31.19
CA LYS A 991 -2.91 64.47 -30.56
C LYS A 991 -2.89 63.15 -29.81
N THR A 992 -2.52 62.07 -30.49
CA THR A 992 -2.38 60.73 -29.89
C THR A 992 -1.33 60.73 -28.78
N ALA A 993 -0.21 61.45 -28.96
CA ALA A 993 0.81 61.60 -27.93
C ALA A 993 0.26 62.23 -26.63
N LEU A 994 -0.53 63.30 -26.75
CA LEU A 994 -1.17 63.97 -25.62
C LEU A 994 -2.23 63.08 -24.94
N GLU A 995 -2.97 62.28 -25.70
CA GLU A 995 -3.94 61.31 -25.17
C GLU A 995 -3.23 60.19 -24.39
N CYS A 996 -2.20 59.57 -24.96
CA CYS A 996 -1.37 58.59 -24.24
C CYS A 996 -0.71 59.17 -22.99
N TRP A 997 -0.23 60.43 -23.02
CA TRP A 997 0.38 61.06 -21.84
C TRP A 997 -0.63 61.33 -20.71
N LYS A 998 -1.88 61.66 -21.06
CA LYS A 998 -2.98 61.75 -20.08
C LYS A 998 -3.27 60.39 -19.44
N MET A 999 -3.29 59.32 -20.23
CA MET A 999 -3.43 57.96 -19.71
C MET A 999 -2.29 57.61 -18.76
N ALA A 1000 -1.03 57.88 -19.16
CA ALA A 1000 0.17 57.66 -18.34
C ALA A 1000 0.19 58.38 -16.98
N LYS A 1001 -0.66 59.41 -16.80
CA LYS A 1001 -0.82 60.17 -15.56
C LYS A 1001 -2.25 60.13 -15.00
N MET A 1002 -3.03 59.11 -15.35
CA MET A 1002 -4.38 58.88 -14.80
C MET A 1002 -4.37 58.68 -13.27
N TYR A 1003 -3.34 57.98 -12.76
CA TYR A 1003 -3.14 57.68 -11.34
C TYR A 1003 -1.84 58.35 -10.87
N PRO A 1004 -1.88 59.59 -10.33
CA PRO A 1004 -0.67 60.38 -10.01
C PRO A 1004 0.25 59.77 -8.95
N GLU A 1005 -0.28 58.86 -8.13
CA GLU A 1005 0.43 58.04 -7.15
C GLU A 1005 1.37 56.99 -7.77
N MET A 1006 1.13 56.62 -9.04
CA MET A 1006 2.02 55.74 -9.79
C MET A 1006 3.10 56.58 -10.51
N PHE A 1007 4.35 56.33 -10.15
CA PHE A 1007 5.50 56.98 -10.79
C PHE A 1007 5.77 56.35 -12.16
N LEU A 1008 6.24 57.18 -13.11
CA LEU A 1008 6.79 56.70 -14.38
C LEU A 1008 8.28 56.43 -14.16
N HIS A 1009 8.83 55.41 -14.79
CA HIS A 1009 10.26 55.11 -14.73
C HIS A 1009 11.08 56.28 -15.31
N ASP A 1010 12.14 56.71 -14.60
CA ASP A 1010 13.04 57.81 -14.98
C ASP A 1010 13.48 57.82 -16.45
N ARG A 1011 13.70 56.64 -17.07
CA ARG A 1011 14.06 56.51 -18.50
C ARG A 1011 13.05 57.20 -19.44
N ILE A 1012 11.77 57.26 -19.08
CA ILE A 1012 10.72 57.94 -19.86
C ILE A 1012 10.93 59.45 -19.83
N TYR A 1013 11.33 60.02 -18.69
CA TYR A 1013 11.67 61.43 -18.58
C TYR A 1013 12.98 61.75 -19.32
N GLU A 1014 14.01 60.89 -19.21
CA GLU A 1014 15.26 61.01 -19.99
C GLU A 1014 15.02 60.97 -21.51
N GLU A 1015 14.06 60.16 -21.98
CA GLU A 1015 13.67 60.12 -23.39
C GLU A 1015 12.86 61.35 -23.83
N LEU A 1016 12.00 61.88 -22.95
CA LEU A 1016 11.24 63.10 -23.23
C LEU A 1016 12.15 64.33 -23.32
N ASP A 1017 13.16 64.43 -22.45
CA ASP A 1017 14.15 65.53 -22.43
C ASP A 1017 15.02 65.58 -23.70
N LYS A 1018 15.06 64.51 -24.50
CA LYS A 1018 15.74 64.48 -25.81
C LYS A 1018 14.93 65.17 -26.92
N ILE A 1019 13.66 65.50 -26.69
CA ILE A 1019 12.76 66.12 -27.67
C ILE A 1019 12.72 67.63 -27.46
N ASN A 1020 13.15 68.40 -28.48
CA ASN A 1020 13.06 69.86 -28.40
C ASN A 1020 11.60 70.32 -28.45
N TYR A 1021 11.20 71.14 -27.48
CA TYR A 1021 9.87 71.77 -27.45
C TYR A 1021 9.58 72.67 -28.66
N SER A 1022 10.60 73.12 -29.41
CA SER A 1022 10.46 73.88 -30.66
C SER A 1022 9.87 73.05 -31.81
N ASP A 1023 10.02 71.73 -31.74
CA ASP A 1023 9.72 70.81 -32.83
C ASP A 1023 8.31 70.20 -32.67
N ILE A 1024 7.60 70.59 -31.60
CA ILE A 1024 6.26 70.16 -31.23
C ILE A 1024 5.25 71.25 -31.60
N HIS A 1025 4.27 70.90 -32.43
CA HIS A 1025 3.16 71.80 -32.78
C HIS A 1025 2.12 71.82 -31.65
N LEU A 1026 1.94 73.00 -31.03
CA LEU A 1026 1.08 73.19 -29.85
C LEU A 1026 -0.42 73.31 -30.13
N LEU A 1027 -0.82 73.47 -31.40
CA LEU A 1027 -2.22 73.33 -31.83
C LEU A 1027 -2.46 71.87 -32.17
N VAL A 1028 -3.51 71.30 -31.57
CA VAL A 1028 -3.81 69.86 -31.52
C VAL A 1028 -5.26 69.60 -31.98
N ASP A 1029 -5.74 70.44 -32.90
CA ASP A 1029 -7.07 70.34 -33.51
C ASP A 1029 -7.03 69.37 -34.71
N ASP A 1030 -8.19 68.89 -35.19
CA ASP A 1030 -8.33 67.93 -36.31
C ASP A 1030 -8.03 68.58 -37.69
N ASP A 1031 -6.88 69.23 -37.82
CA ASP A 1031 -6.49 70.12 -38.93
C ASP A 1031 -6.12 69.37 -40.23
N GLY A 1032 -6.39 68.07 -40.31
CA GLY A 1032 -6.06 67.24 -41.48
C GLY A 1032 -4.57 66.94 -41.64
N ASN A 1033 -3.81 66.91 -40.53
CA ASN A 1033 -2.42 66.49 -40.52
C ASN A 1033 -2.27 65.09 -41.17
N PRO A 1034 -1.54 64.93 -42.28
CA PRO A 1034 -1.44 63.65 -42.98
C PRO A 1034 -0.75 62.55 -42.14
N ALA A 1035 0.00 62.90 -41.09
CA ALA A 1035 0.56 61.94 -40.13
C ALA A 1035 -0.48 61.36 -39.15
N GLU A 1036 -1.62 62.03 -38.97
CA GLU A 1036 -2.75 61.62 -38.12
C GLU A 1036 -3.92 61.01 -38.93
N VAL A 1037 -3.82 60.94 -40.26
CA VAL A 1037 -4.78 60.23 -41.13
C VAL A 1037 -4.57 58.71 -41.02
N MET A 1038 -4.98 58.14 -39.89
CA MET A 1038 -5.03 56.70 -39.66
C MET A 1038 -6.01 56.02 -40.63
N LYS A 1039 -5.66 54.82 -41.09
CA LYS A 1039 -6.53 54.04 -41.97
C LYS A 1039 -7.52 53.26 -41.11
N LYS A 1040 -8.68 52.93 -41.67
CA LYS A 1040 -9.79 52.25 -40.97
C LYS A 1040 -9.50 50.83 -40.46
N LYS A 1041 -8.24 50.37 -40.52
CA LYS A 1041 -7.72 49.12 -39.92
C LYS A 1041 -7.04 49.34 -38.57
N ASP A 1042 -6.78 50.59 -38.19
CA ASP A 1042 -5.97 50.95 -37.02
C ASP A 1042 -6.84 51.05 -35.73
N PHE A 1043 -8.14 50.78 -35.83
CA PHE A 1043 -9.03 50.58 -34.69
C PHE A 1043 -8.94 49.13 -34.19
N ILE A 1044 -8.25 48.93 -33.07
CA ILE A 1044 -8.67 47.92 -32.09
C ILE A 1044 -9.76 48.60 -31.25
N ALA A 1045 -10.95 48.01 -31.20
CA ALA A 1045 -12.02 48.53 -30.36
C ALA A 1045 -11.73 48.21 -28.89
N LEU A 1046 -11.84 49.23 -28.03
CA LEU A 1046 -11.95 49.10 -26.58
C LEU A 1046 -13.15 48.22 -26.18
#